data_AF-Q831T6-F1
#
_entry.id   AF-Q831T6-F1
#
_cell.length_a   1.000
_cell.length_b   1.000
_cell.length_c   1.000
_cell.angle_alpha   90.00
_cell.angle_beta   90.00
_cell.angle_gamma   90.00
#
_symmetry.space_group_name_H-M   'P 1'
#
loop_
_entity.id
_entity.type
_entity.pdbx_description
1 polymer ?
#
loop_
_entity_poly.entity_id
_entity_poly.type
_entity_poly.pdbx_seq_one_letter_code
_entity_poly.pdbx_strand_id
1 'polypeptide(L)'
;MKKVLTKLGDRLGKAYLPILLAVFSLLLFMIMFGSVHQKRVEIKEGQLAEKTIRANKNIENTYETEQRKKLAAEAVTPEYIYQEDTASVQHNRIDKLFKLIDSANEKVDKEYSNKQAKAKKEETIPAPTVEERVASLKSLFESLPQDEVTFYQSFPNVFYQTIFTLTSEQLDKVRSESLMLVDDAMQNHVRESDLDKIRQEANGKIQYLDITSTMQQVIRYIVNQGIVVNDIANEKRTEELRQKAMNAVQPAMIYQGEIIVREGTQIDAKAVEKLELLGMTSQNTSIFPMVALALAILLQVEVLIFFTKQVTEPSRQRSFIIFYTGAMLISVILMKFFQIFQTEQLMYIPLFYPAAFAPLILNHFVNRRSGIIAAIFQVVFALFIFYNSIGTNSLTVILIMYLFSGFLATVVKRKRMSEQVFPALMWVVVFPVFMAVVLMIYQGMSLTDGKTWTALICASAGTVLSFLATMGLHPYIELLVTDDSMIVLNELSNPNHPLLKQLLEEAPGTYHHSMMVASLSANAVAEIGGRSLLTRVACYYHDIGKIKHANFFVENLPAGAENPHNFLLPEDSKQIIFGHVIDGAKILEEYNMPQMVIDICRQHHGTTLMKFFYVKAKERNPEIKESDFRYPGPRPQTREAGIVSIADTCEAAVRAMDHPTNEKIQAFVHNVIQDRISDGQLDECGLTMKEIRIIEKSLINGLCSTFHSRIKYPKMKAEAEEMKDEQEKRDD
;
A
#
# COMPACT_ATOMS: atom_id res chain seq x y z
N MET A 1 -25.85 -20.08 10.07
CA MET A 1 -24.67 -20.01 9.18
C MET A 1 -23.58 -21.03 9.56
N LYS A 2 -23.10 -21.06 10.82
CA LYS A 2 -22.09 -22.01 11.32
C LYS A 2 -22.42 -23.49 11.03
N LYS A 3 -23.65 -23.95 11.31
CA LYS A 3 -24.12 -25.32 10.98
C LYS A 3 -24.17 -25.65 9.49
N VAL A 4 -24.43 -24.67 8.63
CA VAL A 4 -24.47 -24.87 7.17
C VAL A 4 -23.06 -25.01 6.63
N LEU A 5 -22.13 -24.17 7.09
CA LEU A 5 -20.72 -24.20 6.72
C LEU A 5 -20.01 -25.46 7.27
N THR A 6 -20.34 -25.91 8.48
CA THR A 6 -19.83 -27.19 9.01
C THR A 6 -20.37 -28.37 8.23
N LYS A 7 -21.69 -28.45 7.97
CA LYS A 7 -22.28 -29.50 7.12
C LYS A 7 -21.69 -29.53 5.70
N LEU A 8 -21.39 -28.37 5.11
CA LEU A 8 -20.73 -28.30 3.80
C LEU A 8 -19.29 -28.82 3.87
N GLY A 9 -18.55 -28.45 4.92
CA GLY A 9 -17.21 -28.96 5.17
C GLY A 9 -17.17 -30.46 5.44
N ASP A 10 -18.19 -31.01 6.10
CA ASP A 10 -18.28 -32.43 6.41
C ASP A 10 -18.61 -33.24 5.14
N ARG A 11 -19.40 -32.68 4.21
CA ARG A 11 -19.64 -33.27 2.89
C ARG A 11 -18.42 -33.23 1.96
N LEU A 12 -17.63 -32.15 2.01
CA LEU A 12 -16.47 -31.94 1.11
C LEU A 12 -15.16 -32.54 1.64
N GLY A 13 -15.11 -32.95 2.91
CA GLY A 13 -13.97 -33.63 3.52
C GLY A 13 -12.64 -32.88 3.34
N LYS A 14 -11.65 -33.55 2.74
CA LYS A 14 -10.30 -32.98 2.48
C LYS A 14 -10.28 -31.93 1.36
N ALA A 15 -11.29 -31.90 0.49
CA ALA A 15 -11.38 -30.94 -0.61
C ALA A 15 -11.95 -29.57 -0.18
N TYR A 16 -12.53 -29.47 1.03
CA TYR A 16 -13.15 -28.24 1.52
C TYR A 16 -12.17 -27.05 1.53
N LEU A 17 -10.99 -27.26 2.11
CA LEU A 17 -9.97 -26.21 2.25
C LEU A 17 -9.46 -25.66 0.91
N PRO A 18 -8.99 -26.49 -0.05
CA PRO A 18 -8.52 -25.98 -1.32
C PRO A 18 -9.63 -25.29 -2.13
N ILE A 19 -10.88 -25.79 -2.07
CA ILE A 19 -12.01 -25.14 -2.74
C ILE A 19 -12.29 -23.75 -2.15
N LEU A 20 -12.33 -23.64 -0.81
CA LEU A 20 -12.55 -22.36 -0.13
C LEU A 20 -11.48 -21.33 -0.50
N LEU A 21 -10.20 -21.73 -0.49
CA LEU A 21 -9.08 -20.85 -0.83
C LEU A 21 -9.07 -20.49 -2.32
N ALA A 22 -9.47 -21.41 -3.21
CA ALA A 22 -9.62 -21.13 -4.63
C ALA A 22 -10.73 -20.10 -4.90
N VAL A 23 -11.89 -20.26 -4.26
CA VAL A 23 -13.01 -19.29 -4.36
C VAL A 23 -12.59 -17.94 -3.80
N PHE A 24 -11.94 -17.90 -2.64
CA PHE A 24 -11.41 -16.68 -2.05
C PHE A 24 -10.43 -15.96 -2.99
N SER A 25 -9.49 -16.70 -3.57
CA SER A 25 -8.49 -16.16 -4.52
C SER A 25 -9.14 -15.60 -5.78
N LEU A 26 -10.12 -16.33 -6.32
CA LEU A 26 -10.86 -15.92 -7.51
C LEU A 26 -11.64 -14.63 -7.24
N LEU A 27 -12.34 -14.53 -6.10
CA LEU A 27 -13.08 -13.33 -5.72
C LEU A 27 -12.15 -12.12 -5.52
N LEU A 28 -11.03 -12.29 -4.82
CA LEU A 28 -10.03 -11.23 -4.66
C LEU A 28 -9.52 -10.74 -6.02
N PHE A 29 -9.18 -11.68 -6.91
CA PHE A 29 -8.72 -11.35 -8.25
C PHE A 29 -9.79 -10.58 -9.02
N MET A 30 -11.05 -11.04 -9.05
CA MET A 30 -12.14 -10.35 -9.74
C MET A 30 -12.37 -8.93 -9.21
N ILE A 31 -12.37 -8.72 -7.89
CA ILE A 31 -12.60 -7.40 -7.28
C ILE A 31 -11.46 -6.42 -7.62
N MET A 32 -10.21 -6.89 -7.57
CA MET A 32 -9.04 -6.04 -7.83
C MET A 32 -8.67 -5.93 -9.32
N PHE A 33 -9.17 -6.82 -10.18
CA PHE A 33 -8.88 -6.85 -11.60
C PHE A 33 -9.14 -5.48 -12.25
N GLY A 34 -10.27 -4.86 -11.94
CA GLY A 34 -10.63 -3.55 -12.50
C GLY A 34 -9.75 -2.38 -12.03
N SER A 35 -8.97 -2.51 -10.94
CA SER A 35 -7.97 -1.51 -10.55
C SER A 35 -6.69 -1.61 -11.37
N VAL A 36 -6.34 -2.82 -11.77
CA VAL A 36 -5.04 -3.15 -12.37
C VAL A 36 -5.13 -3.26 -13.90
N HIS A 37 -6.33 -3.56 -14.41
CA HIS A 37 -6.61 -3.62 -15.83
C HIS A 37 -6.68 -2.22 -16.45
N GLN A 38 -5.66 -1.86 -17.21
CA GLN A 38 -5.63 -0.62 -17.97
C GLN A 38 -6.62 -0.73 -19.14
N LYS A 39 -7.57 0.21 -19.24
CA LYS A 39 -8.43 0.33 -20.43
C LYS A 39 -7.61 0.88 -21.60
N ARG A 40 -7.86 0.38 -22.81
CA ARG A 40 -7.33 0.99 -24.03
C ARG A 40 -7.90 2.39 -24.17
N VAL A 41 -7.05 3.40 -24.15
CA VAL A 41 -7.42 4.77 -24.48
C VAL A 41 -6.81 5.05 -25.85
N GLU A 42 -7.64 5.12 -26.89
CA GLU A 42 -7.20 5.73 -28.15
C GLU A 42 -7.02 7.22 -27.89
N ILE A 43 -5.78 7.65 -27.69
CA ILE A 43 -5.45 9.05 -27.49
C ILE A 43 -5.25 9.66 -28.87
N LYS A 44 -6.15 10.57 -29.27
CA LYS A 44 -6.04 11.33 -30.52
C LYS A 44 -5.70 12.78 -30.24
N GLU A 45 -4.87 13.35 -31.10
CA GLU A 45 -4.62 14.79 -31.10
C GLU A 45 -5.95 15.55 -31.23
N GLY A 46 -6.11 16.60 -30.44
CA GLY A 46 -7.31 17.43 -30.44
C GLY A 46 -8.46 16.90 -29.59
N GLN A 47 -8.37 15.70 -29.02
CA GLN A 47 -9.35 15.18 -28.06
C GLN A 47 -9.24 15.87 -26.70
N LEU A 48 -10.36 16.04 -25.99
CA LEU A 48 -10.36 16.49 -24.60
C LEU A 48 -9.98 15.34 -23.66
N ALA A 49 -9.01 15.55 -22.77
CA ALA A 49 -8.55 14.52 -21.85
C ALA A 49 -9.58 14.23 -20.73
N GLU A 50 -10.13 13.02 -20.70
CA GLU A 50 -11.08 12.60 -19.64
C GLU A 50 -10.43 12.45 -18.25
N LYS A 51 -9.12 12.25 -18.19
CA LYS A 51 -8.34 12.08 -16.95
C LYS A 51 -6.95 12.65 -17.11
N THR A 52 -6.34 13.09 -16.00
CA THR A 52 -4.93 13.49 -15.96
C THR A 52 -4.04 12.28 -16.27
N ILE A 53 -3.18 12.41 -17.27
CA ILE A 53 -2.23 11.37 -17.69
C ILE A 53 -0.83 11.74 -17.19
N ARG A 54 -0.21 10.80 -16.47
CA ARG A 54 1.12 10.96 -15.87
C ARG A 54 2.11 9.97 -16.46
N ALA A 55 3.37 10.36 -16.54
CA ALA A 55 4.45 9.48 -16.98
C ALA A 55 4.56 8.25 -16.07
N ASN A 56 4.59 7.05 -16.66
CA ASN A 56 4.63 5.78 -15.94
C ASN A 56 6.07 5.30 -15.61
N LYS A 57 7.09 5.88 -16.25
CA LYS A 57 8.51 5.53 -16.09
C LYS A 57 9.39 6.74 -16.43
N ASN A 58 10.64 6.72 -15.96
CA ASN A 58 11.65 7.68 -16.41
C ASN A 58 12.12 7.28 -17.82
N ILE A 59 12.11 8.22 -18.77
CA ILE A 59 12.61 7.99 -20.12
C ILE A 59 13.18 9.28 -20.72
N GLU A 60 14.17 9.15 -21.59
CA GLU A 60 14.67 10.26 -22.40
C GLU A 60 13.60 10.73 -23.39
N ASN A 61 13.35 12.03 -23.46
CA ASN A 61 12.61 12.67 -24.53
C ASN A 61 13.51 12.77 -25.76
N THR A 62 13.55 11.72 -26.56
CA THR A 62 14.43 11.65 -27.73
C THR A 62 14.12 12.75 -28.74
N TYR A 63 12.84 13.10 -28.93
CA TYR A 63 12.44 14.16 -29.86
C TYR A 63 13.00 15.53 -29.45
N GLU A 64 12.78 15.93 -28.20
CA GLU A 64 13.29 17.20 -27.69
C GLU A 64 14.82 17.22 -27.61
N THR A 65 15.43 16.08 -27.29
CA THR A 65 16.89 15.95 -27.24
C THR A 65 17.52 16.12 -28.62
N GLU A 66 16.98 15.46 -29.65
CA GLU A 66 17.45 15.62 -31.03
C GLU A 66 17.20 17.04 -31.56
N GLN A 67 16.07 17.66 -31.21
CA GLN A 67 15.82 19.06 -31.57
C GLN A 67 16.85 20.00 -30.93
N ARG A 68 17.19 19.80 -29.65
CA ARG A 68 18.23 20.58 -28.98
C ARG A 68 19.61 20.35 -29.60
N LYS A 69 19.95 19.11 -29.98
CA LYS A 69 21.20 18.80 -30.70
C LYS A 69 21.26 19.52 -32.04
N LYS A 70 20.16 19.53 -32.81
CA LYS A 70 20.09 20.23 -34.09
C LYS A 70 20.31 21.74 -33.93
N LEU A 71 19.63 22.36 -32.97
CA LEU A 71 19.81 23.79 -32.66
C LEU A 71 21.25 24.10 -32.21
N ALA A 72 21.86 23.21 -31.42
CA ALA A 72 23.26 23.36 -31.00
C ALA A 72 24.24 23.26 -32.18
N ALA A 73 23.98 22.39 -33.16
CA ALA A 73 24.78 22.28 -34.38
C ALA A 73 24.62 23.53 -35.28
N GLU A 74 23.40 24.03 -35.43
CA GLU A 74 23.09 25.22 -36.25
C GLU A 74 23.70 26.51 -35.65
N ALA A 75 23.85 26.57 -34.33
CA ALA A 75 24.46 27.70 -33.65
C ALA A 75 26.00 27.79 -33.81
N VAL A 76 26.67 26.77 -34.37
CA VAL A 76 28.13 26.78 -34.57
C VAL A 76 28.51 27.69 -35.74
N THR A 77 29.28 28.72 -35.44
CA THR A 77 29.87 29.62 -36.44
C THR A 77 30.91 28.89 -37.30
N PRO A 78 30.88 29.02 -38.63
CA PRO A 78 31.91 28.45 -39.50
C PRO A 78 33.31 28.95 -39.13
N GLU A 79 34.27 28.05 -39.15
CA GLU A 79 35.68 28.34 -38.90
C GLU A 79 36.41 28.54 -40.23
N TYR A 80 37.30 29.54 -40.29
CA TYR A 80 38.05 29.90 -41.50
C TYR A 80 39.56 29.73 -41.27
N ILE A 81 40.31 29.47 -42.34
CA ILE A 81 41.77 29.41 -42.37
C ILE A 81 42.29 30.59 -43.19
N TYR A 82 43.11 31.41 -42.55
CA TYR A 82 43.85 32.48 -43.18
C TYR A 82 45.09 31.94 -43.91
N GLN A 83 45.22 32.29 -45.18
CA GLN A 83 46.34 31.93 -46.04
C GLN A 83 47.35 33.08 -46.11
N GLU A 84 48.25 33.11 -45.12
CA GLU A 84 49.28 34.17 -44.94
C GLU A 84 50.12 34.41 -46.21
N ASP A 85 50.41 33.36 -46.98
CA ASP A 85 51.25 33.44 -48.18
C ASP A 85 50.58 34.16 -49.36
N THR A 86 49.26 34.27 -49.38
CA THR A 86 48.49 34.80 -50.52
C THR A 86 48.81 36.26 -50.80
N ALA A 87 49.00 37.07 -49.75
CA ALA A 87 49.40 38.46 -49.88
C ALA A 87 50.77 38.59 -50.56
N SER A 88 51.74 37.79 -50.11
CA SER A 88 53.09 37.75 -50.68
C SER A 88 53.09 37.29 -52.14
N VAL A 89 52.24 36.33 -52.50
CA VAL A 89 52.08 35.87 -53.90
C VAL A 89 51.55 36.99 -54.79
N GLN A 90 50.52 37.72 -54.36
CA GLN A 90 49.95 38.83 -55.14
C GLN A 90 50.93 40.00 -55.28
N HIS A 91 51.62 40.37 -54.21
CA HIS A 91 52.70 41.36 -54.24
C HIS A 91 53.76 41.00 -55.29
N ASN A 92 54.27 39.77 -55.24
CA ASN A 92 55.30 39.30 -56.17
C ASN A 92 54.80 39.26 -57.62
N ARG A 93 53.54 38.89 -57.86
CA ARG A 93 52.94 38.89 -59.21
C ARG A 93 52.87 40.29 -59.80
N ILE A 94 52.43 41.27 -59.01
CA ILE A 94 52.35 42.67 -59.42
C ILE A 94 53.76 43.24 -59.65
N ASP A 95 54.70 43.02 -58.72
CA ASP A 95 56.08 43.50 -58.86
C ASP A 95 56.76 42.91 -60.11
N LYS A 96 56.54 41.63 -60.36
CA LYS A 96 57.02 40.93 -61.56
C LYS A 96 56.38 41.45 -62.84
N LEU A 97 55.09 41.85 -62.82
CA LEU A 97 54.43 42.48 -63.98
C LEU A 97 55.18 43.74 -64.40
N PHE A 98 55.55 44.60 -63.46
CA PHE A 98 56.31 45.82 -63.76
C PHE A 98 57.72 45.49 -64.28
N LYS A 99 58.43 44.53 -63.69
CA LYS A 99 59.73 44.06 -64.21
C LYS A 99 59.64 43.53 -65.65
N LEU A 100 58.54 42.87 -66.01
CA LEU A 100 58.29 42.40 -67.37
C LEU A 100 58.00 43.56 -68.33
N ILE A 101 57.27 44.57 -67.87
CA ILE A 101 57.02 45.82 -68.63
C ILE A 101 58.33 46.55 -68.89
N ASP A 102 59.20 46.69 -67.87
CA ASP A 102 60.51 47.30 -67.98
C ASP A 102 61.39 46.52 -68.97
N SER A 103 61.41 45.19 -68.86
CA SER A 103 62.16 44.31 -69.78
C SER A 103 61.65 44.41 -71.22
N ALA A 104 60.34 44.55 -71.42
CA ALA A 104 59.74 44.76 -72.73
C ALA A 104 60.13 46.12 -73.32
N ASN A 105 60.13 47.17 -72.50
CA ASN A 105 60.61 48.51 -72.88
C ASN A 105 62.09 48.47 -73.29
N GLU A 106 62.96 47.92 -72.44
CA GLU A 106 64.40 47.82 -72.71
C GLU A 106 64.70 47.02 -73.99
N LYS A 107 64.01 45.89 -74.20
CA LYS A 107 64.18 45.07 -75.40
C LYS A 107 63.82 45.86 -76.67
N VAL A 108 62.67 46.54 -76.66
CA VAL A 108 62.20 47.35 -77.79
C VAL A 108 63.10 48.56 -78.03
N ASP A 109 63.52 49.26 -76.96
CA ASP A 109 64.40 50.43 -77.05
C ASP A 109 65.82 50.06 -77.52
N LYS A 110 66.33 48.89 -77.13
CA LYS A 110 67.60 48.35 -77.60
C LYS A 110 67.52 47.91 -79.06
N GLU A 111 66.43 47.25 -79.47
CA GLU A 111 66.17 46.91 -80.87
C GLU A 111 66.06 48.17 -81.74
N TYR A 112 65.40 49.21 -81.24
CA TYR A 112 65.30 50.51 -81.91
C TYR A 112 66.65 51.23 -82.01
N SER A 113 67.42 51.29 -80.92
CA SER A 113 68.76 51.88 -80.91
C SER A 113 69.71 51.13 -81.85
N ASN A 114 69.63 49.80 -81.91
CA ASN A 114 70.39 48.98 -82.84
C ASN A 114 69.98 49.20 -84.30
N LYS A 115 68.68 49.39 -84.57
CA LYS A 115 68.17 49.76 -85.89
C LYS A 115 68.68 51.15 -86.28
N GLN A 116 68.64 52.14 -85.38
CA GLN A 116 69.18 53.48 -85.62
C GLN A 116 70.68 53.47 -85.89
N ALA A 117 71.46 52.70 -85.13
CA ALA A 117 72.91 52.60 -85.30
C ALA A 117 73.34 51.94 -86.63
N LYS A 118 72.43 51.19 -87.29
CA LYS A 118 72.66 50.53 -88.59
C LYS A 118 72.12 51.32 -89.79
N ALA A 119 71.45 52.45 -89.58
CA ALA A 119 70.87 53.27 -90.65
C ALA A 119 71.94 54.03 -91.45
N LYS A 120 71.81 54.11 -92.78
CA LYS A 120 72.63 54.99 -93.62
C LYS A 120 72.12 56.44 -93.50
N LYS A 121 73.01 57.42 -93.74
CA LYS A 121 72.92 58.86 -93.36
C LYS A 121 71.66 59.66 -93.74
N GLU A 122 70.61 59.06 -94.32
CA GLU A 122 69.33 59.72 -94.68
C GLU A 122 68.06 58.88 -94.41
N GLU A 123 68.14 57.77 -93.64
CA GLU A 123 66.94 56.99 -93.23
C GLU A 123 66.43 57.41 -91.83
N THR A 124 65.21 57.94 -91.75
CA THR A 124 64.49 58.16 -90.48
C THR A 124 63.75 56.90 -90.06
N ILE A 125 64.19 56.28 -88.97
CA ILE A 125 63.52 55.10 -88.40
C ILE A 125 62.38 55.57 -87.48
N PRO A 126 61.12 55.11 -87.68
CA PRO A 126 60.01 55.50 -86.83
C PRO A 126 60.21 54.97 -85.40
N ALA A 127 59.85 55.79 -84.41
CA ALA A 127 59.90 55.41 -83.01
C ALA A 127 58.99 54.19 -82.76
N PRO A 128 59.36 53.29 -81.83
CA PRO A 128 58.57 52.08 -81.58
C PRO A 128 57.14 52.41 -81.14
N THR A 129 56.16 51.70 -81.70
CA THR A 129 54.75 51.93 -81.35
C THR A 129 54.40 51.25 -80.03
N VAL A 130 53.30 51.70 -79.40
CA VAL A 130 52.74 51.06 -78.21
C VAL A 130 52.37 49.59 -78.50
N GLU A 131 51.91 49.28 -79.71
CA GLU A 131 51.56 47.92 -80.12
C GLU A 131 52.77 46.99 -80.18
N GLU A 132 53.93 47.49 -80.63
CA GLU A 132 55.20 46.74 -80.63
C GLU A 132 55.66 46.43 -79.19
N ARG A 133 55.49 47.38 -78.25
CA ARG A 133 55.78 47.17 -76.82
C ARG A 133 54.85 46.14 -76.18
N VAL A 134 53.55 46.20 -76.48
CA VAL A 134 52.56 45.21 -76.00
C VAL A 134 52.85 43.82 -76.57
N ALA A 135 53.20 43.70 -77.85
CA ALA A 135 53.57 42.43 -78.46
C ALA A 135 54.84 41.83 -77.83
N SER A 136 55.85 42.67 -77.56
CA SER A 136 57.06 42.27 -76.85
C SER A 136 56.74 41.74 -75.45
N LEU A 137 55.91 42.44 -74.68
CA LEU A 137 55.47 42.00 -73.35
C LEU A 137 54.74 40.65 -73.39
N LYS A 138 53.80 40.48 -74.33
CA LYS A 138 53.06 39.23 -74.48
C LYS A 138 53.96 38.05 -74.83
N SER A 139 55.01 38.26 -75.63
CA SER A 139 56.00 37.21 -75.89
C SER A 139 56.77 36.78 -74.64
N LEU A 140 56.98 37.68 -73.66
CA LEU A 140 57.63 37.33 -72.40
C LEU A 140 56.73 36.43 -71.53
N PHE A 141 55.40 36.54 -71.65
CA PHE A 141 54.47 35.68 -70.92
C PHE A 141 54.56 34.21 -71.34
N GLU A 142 54.95 33.90 -72.58
CA GLU A 142 55.09 32.52 -73.07
C GLU A 142 56.13 31.70 -72.28
N SER A 143 57.04 32.39 -71.60
CA SER A 143 58.11 31.77 -70.79
C SER A 143 57.75 31.60 -69.30
N LEU A 144 56.54 31.98 -68.88
CA LEU A 144 56.12 32.00 -67.47
C LEU A 144 55.25 30.79 -67.10
N PRO A 145 55.20 30.41 -65.81
CA PRO A 145 54.25 29.41 -65.31
C PRO A 145 52.79 29.77 -65.60
N GLN A 146 51.95 28.75 -65.86
CA GLN A 146 50.56 28.92 -66.30
C GLN A 146 49.68 29.73 -65.32
N ASP A 147 49.92 29.62 -64.01
CA ASP A 147 49.17 30.34 -62.98
C ASP A 147 49.49 31.84 -62.97
N GLU A 148 50.74 32.22 -63.22
CA GLU A 148 51.14 33.62 -63.41
C GLU A 148 50.60 34.18 -64.72
N VAL A 149 50.66 33.41 -65.80
CA VAL A 149 50.10 33.80 -67.11
C VAL A 149 48.61 34.08 -67.00
N THR A 150 47.87 33.27 -66.24
CA THR A 150 46.43 33.47 -66.02
C THR A 150 46.14 34.81 -65.32
N PHE A 151 46.96 35.18 -64.33
CA PHE A 151 46.86 36.49 -63.67
C PHE A 151 47.17 37.64 -64.63
N TYR A 152 48.20 37.54 -65.46
CA TYR A 152 48.50 38.60 -66.43
C TYR A 152 47.44 38.70 -67.54
N GLN A 153 46.88 37.57 -68.00
CA GLN A 153 45.80 37.58 -68.98
C GLN A 153 44.47 38.13 -68.46
N SER A 154 44.29 38.28 -67.14
CA SER A 154 43.07 38.88 -66.59
C SER A 154 42.98 40.40 -66.81
N PHE A 155 44.08 41.05 -67.15
CA PHE A 155 44.12 42.47 -67.48
C PHE A 155 43.64 42.72 -68.92
N PRO A 156 42.76 43.71 -69.17
CA PRO A 156 42.28 44.01 -70.52
C PRO A 156 43.39 44.58 -71.40
N ASN A 157 43.31 44.39 -72.73
CA ASN A 157 44.32 44.96 -73.66
C ASN A 157 44.49 46.48 -73.49
N VAL A 158 43.43 47.21 -73.13
CA VAL A 158 43.48 48.65 -72.85
C VAL A 158 44.42 48.98 -71.69
N PHE A 159 44.50 48.12 -70.65
CA PHE A 159 45.44 48.31 -69.54
C PHE A 159 46.89 48.34 -70.06
N TYR A 160 47.26 47.37 -70.89
CA TYR A 160 48.60 47.29 -71.48
C TYR A 160 48.89 48.41 -72.47
N GLN A 161 47.91 48.85 -73.26
CA GLN A 161 48.09 50.01 -74.13
C GLN A 161 48.35 51.27 -73.31
N THR A 162 47.59 51.49 -72.24
CA THR A 162 47.72 52.66 -71.38
C THR A 162 49.03 52.66 -70.60
N ILE A 163 49.49 51.52 -70.08
CA ILE A 163 50.72 51.46 -69.28
C ILE A 163 51.96 51.88 -70.10
N PHE A 164 52.03 51.51 -71.38
CA PHE A 164 53.14 51.88 -72.27
C PHE A 164 53.08 53.33 -72.78
N THR A 165 52.05 54.10 -72.44
CA THR A 165 52.01 55.57 -72.71
C THR A 165 52.61 56.40 -71.58
N LEU A 166 52.86 55.78 -70.41
CA LEU A 166 53.41 56.44 -69.23
C LEU A 166 54.93 56.62 -69.35
N THR A 167 55.47 57.70 -68.77
CA THR A 167 56.92 57.86 -68.64
C THR A 167 57.49 56.93 -67.56
N SER A 168 58.81 56.72 -67.52
CA SER A 168 59.47 55.88 -66.51
C SER A 168 59.12 56.31 -65.07
N GLU A 169 59.16 57.62 -64.79
CA GLU A 169 58.82 58.18 -63.46
C GLU A 169 57.34 57.90 -63.10
N GLN A 170 56.47 57.93 -64.09
CA GLN A 170 55.05 57.65 -63.92
C GLN A 170 54.77 56.16 -63.70
N LEU A 171 55.51 55.27 -64.37
CA LEU A 171 55.44 53.82 -64.17
C LEU A 171 55.90 53.43 -62.77
N ASP A 172 57.00 53.99 -62.29
CA ASP A 172 57.50 53.75 -60.93
C ASP A 172 56.49 54.18 -59.87
N LYS A 173 55.85 55.35 -60.06
CA LYS A 173 54.78 55.84 -59.17
C LYS A 173 53.55 54.93 -59.20
N VAL A 174 53.12 54.46 -60.37
CA VAL A 174 52.02 53.49 -60.49
C VAL A 174 52.35 52.17 -59.80
N ARG A 175 53.59 51.68 -59.94
CA ARG A 175 54.06 50.45 -59.29
C ARG A 175 54.02 50.57 -57.76
N SER A 176 54.62 51.62 -57.20
CA SER A 176 54.69 51.80 -55.74
C SER A 176 53.30 51.95 -55.11
N GLU A 177 52.44 52.76 -55.73
CA GLU A 177 51.08 53.01 -55.23
C GLU A 177 50.18 51.78 -55.36
N SER A 178 50.32 51.01 -56.45
CA SER A 178 49.55 49.78 -56.64
C SER A 178 49.94 48.70 -55.63
N LEU A 179 51.25 48.51 -55.41
CA LEU A 179 51.75 47.54 -54.43
C LEU A 179 51.30 47.92 -53.01
N MET A 180 51.43 49.18 -52.62
CA MET A 180 50.98 49.66 -51.32
C MET A 180 49.48 49.39 -51.07
N LEU A 181 48.62 49.69 -52.05
CA LEU A 181 47.17 49.47 -51.90
C LEU A 181 46.78 48.00 -51.84
N VAL A 182 47.44 47.15 -52.64
CA VAL A 182 47.18 45.71 -52.62
C VAL A 182 47.71 45.08 -51.34
N ASP A 183 48.89 45.48 -50.86
CA ASP A 183 49.47 44.97 -49.62
C ASP A 183 48.61 45.36 -48.39
N ASP A 184 48.17 46.61 -48.30
CA ASP A 184 47.29 47.09 -47.22
C ASP A 184 45.94 46.34 -47.18
N ALA A 185 45.35 46.07 -48.35
CA ALA A 185 44.12 45.30 -48.43
C ALA A 185 44.33 43.81 -48.09
N MET A 186 45.41 43.21 -48.61
CA MET A 186 45.71 41.78 -48.47
C MET A 186 46.31 41.40 -47.11
N GLN A 187 46.72 42.36 -46.27
CA GLN A 187 47.07 42.15 -44.86
C GLN A 187 45.86 41.78 -43.99
N ASN A 188 44.64 42.11 -44.44
CA ASN A 188 43.41 41.80 -43.74
C ASN A 188 42.81 40.46 -44.20
N HIS A 189 41.89 39.89 -43.40
CA HIS A 189 41.12 38.71 -43.78
C HIS A 189 40.10 39.05 -44.87
N VAL A 190 40.43 38.72 -46.11
CA VAL A 190 39.60 38.89 -47.30
C VAL A 190 38.81 37.60 -47.51
N ARG A 191 37.52 37.63 -47.13
CA ARG A 191 36.55 36.56 -47.41
C ARG A 191 35.84 36.79 -48.73
N GLU A 192 35.30 35.74 -49.31
CA GLU A 192 34.47 35.81 -50.52
C GLU A 192 33.30 36.81 -50.36
N SER A 193 32.65 36.83 -49.18
CA SER A 193 31.55 37.75 -48.87
C SER A 193 31.94 39.23 -48.83
N ASP A 194 33.21 39.52 -48.55
CA ASP A 194 33.72 40.87 -48.30
C ASP A 194 34.63 41.37 -49.43
N LEU A 195 34.97 40.52 -50.40
CA LEU A 195 35.93 40.80 -51.47
C LEU A 195 35.57 42.07 -52.27
N ASP A 196 34.32 42.18 -52.71
CA ASP A 196 33.87 43.35 -53.50
C ASP A 196 33.89 44.64 -52.68
N LYS A 197 33.54 44.55 -51.39
CA LYS A 197 33.60 45.69 -50.46
C LYS A 197 35.04 46.16 -50.26
N ILE A 198 35.96 45.23 -50.02
CA ILE A 198 37.39 45.52 -49.81
C ILE A 198 38.01 46.13 -51.09
N ARG A 199 37.67 45.59 -52.27
CA ARG A 199 38.08 46.17 -53.55
C ARG A 199 37.53 47.59 -53.74
N GLN A 200 36.27 47.85 -53.39
CA GLN A 200 35.69 49.20 -53.48
C GLN A 200 36.38 50.19 -52.54
N GLU A 201 36.68 49.78 -51.30
CA GLU A 201 37.41 50.59 -50.33
C GLU A 201 38.82 50.92 -50.84
N ALA A 202 39.56 49.92 -51.35
CA ALA A 202 40.88 50.13 -51.94
C ALA A 202 40.84 51.06 -53.18
N ASN A 203 39.84 50.91 -54.05
CA ASN A 203 39.64 51.80 -55.18
C ASN A 203 39.25 53.24 -54.78
N GLY A 204 38.57 53.41 -53.64
CA GLY A 204 38.27 54.71 -53.06
C GLY A 204 39.54 55.46 -52.65
N LYS A 205 40.53 54.75 -52.09
CA LYS A 205 41.82 55.32 -51.68
C LYS A 205 42.61 55.93 -52.84
N ILE A 206 42.45 55.42 -54.07
CA ILE A 206 43.13 55.90 -55.29
C ILE A 206 42.83 57.39 -55.57
N GLN A 207 41.66 57.89 -55.17
CA GLN A 207 41.25 59.27 -55.43
C GLN A 207 42.05 60.31 -54.64
N TYR A 208 42.71 59.88 -53.55
CA TYR A 208 43.51 60.73 -52.68
C TYR A 208 45.01 60.71 -53.03
N LEU A 209 45.40 59.93 -54.04
CA LEU A 209 46.77 59.85 -54.51
C LEU A 209 47.09 61.01 -55.46
N ASP A 210 48.30 61.56 -55.34
CA ASP A 210 48.80 62.63 -56.21
C ASP A 210 49.23 62.08 -57.59
N ILE A 211 48.28 61.66 -58.41
CA ILE A 211 48.52 60.95 -59.67
C ILE A 211 47.55 61.41 -60.77
N THR A 212 47.95 61.22 -62.03
CA THR A 212 47.11 61.57 -63.19
C THR A 212 45.92 60.63 -63.35
N SER A 213 44.87 61.08 -64.05
CA SER A 213 43.69 60.25 -64.35
C SER A 213 44.04 58.95 -65.08
N THR A 214 45.05 58.99 -65.95
CA THR A 214 45.58 57.82 -66.67
C THR A 214 46.20 56.81 -65.70
N MET A 215 47.01 57.27 -64.73
CA MET A 215 47.57 56.41 -63.68
C MET A 215 46.47 55.81 -62.80
N GLN A 216 45.47 56.60 -62.42
CA GLN A 216 44.34 56.12 -61.60
C GLN A 216 43.62 54.94 -62.27
N GLN A 217 43.42 54.98 -63.58
CA GLN A 217 42.80 53.87 -64.32
C GLN A 217 43.66 52.60 -64.28
N VAL A 218 44.97 52.74 -64.46
CA VAL A 218 45.92 51.63 -64.42
C VAL A 218 45.97 50.99 -63.02
N ILE A 219 46.05 51.81 -61.97
CA ILE A 219 46.04 51.34 -60.57
C ILE A 219 44.73 50.62 -60.25
N ARG A 220 43.57 51.11 -60.70
CA ARG A 220 42.26 50.44 -60.51
C ARG A 220 42.24 49.03 -61.10
N TYR A 221 42.83 48.82 -62.27
CA TYR A 221 42.94 47.47 -62.84
C TYR A 221 43.80 46.57 -61.96
N ILE A 222 44.93 47.06 -61.46
CA ILE A 222 45.84 46.30 -60.59
C ILE A 222 45.21 45.97 -59.25
N VAL A 223 44.54 46.93 -58.60
CA VAL A 223 43.85 46.72 -57.33
C VAL A 223 42.73 45.70 -57.46
N ASN A 224 41.92 45.77 -58.52
CA ASN A 224 40.82 44.83 -58.72
C ASN A 224 41.28 43.39 -58.99
N GLN A 225 42.40 43.22 -59.69
CA GLN A 225 42.94 41.89 -60.00
C GLN A 225 43.87 41.35 -58.89
N GLY A 226 44.58 42.24 -58.20
CA GLY A 226 45.57 41.92 -57.16
C GLY A 226 44.97 41.56 -55.80
N ILE A 227 43.79 42.10 -55.46
CA ILE A 227 43.08 41.72 -54.23
C ILE A 227 42.25 40.45 -54.50
N VAL A 228 42.56 39.38 -53.78
CA VAL A 228 41.88 38.08 -53.86
C VAL A 228 41.54 37.54 -52.48
N VAL A 229 40.68 36.52 -52.41
CA VAL A 229 40.32 35.85 -51.15
C VAL A 229 41.55 35.19 -50.53
N ASN A 230 41.77 35.44 -49.25
CA ASN A 230 42.84 34.84 -48.46
C ASN A 230 42.33 34.19 -47.15
N ASP A 231 41.02 34.23 -46.87
CA ASP A 231 40.38 33.59 -45.71
C ASP A 231 39.32 32.57 -46.18
N ILE A 232 39.67 31.27 -46.15
CA ILE A 232 38.88 30.18 -46.74
C ILE A 232 38.18 29.36 -45.67
N ALA A 233 36.93 28.97 -45.89
CA ALA A 233 36.17 28.15 -44.95
C ALA A 233 36.83 26.77 -44.70
N ASN A 234 36.95 26.39 -43.43
CA ASN A 234 37.39 25.07 -42.97
C ASN A 234 36.19 24.22 -42.59
N GLU A 235 35.61 23.55 -43.59
CA GLU A 235 34.42 22.71 -43.40
C GLU A 235 34.66 21.57 -42.40
N LYS A 236 35.84 20.94 -42.45
CA LYS A 236 36.18 19.81 -41.57
C LYS A 236 36.15 20.22 -40.10
N ARG A 237 36.81 21.33 -39.76
CA ARG A 237 36.89 21.81 -38.37
C ARG A 237 35.55 22.38 -37.90
N THR A 238 34.80 23.02 -38.80
CA THR A 238 33.42 23.44 -38.54
C THR A 238 32.52 22.25 -38.19
N GLU A 239 32.64 21.14 -38.92
CA GLU A 239 31.84 19.94 -38.66
C GLU A 239 32.26 19.23 -37.36
N GLU A 240 33.56 19.19 -37.04
CA GLU A 240 34.04 18.71 -35.74
C GLU A 240 33.48 19.54 -34.57
N LEU A 241 33.36 20.85 -34.73
CA LEU A 241 32.75 21.74 -33.75
C LEU A 241 31.24 21.51 -33.62
N ARG A 242 30.52 21.28 -34.73
CA ARG A 242 29.10 20.89 -34.71
C ARG A 242 28.89 19.59 -33.95
N GLN A 243 29.70 18.57 -34.21
CA GLN A 243 29.59 17.30 -33.50
C GLN A 243 29.88 17.45 -32.00
N LYS A 244 30.90 18.25 -31.64
CA LYS A 244 31.18 18.56 -30.22
C LYS A 244 30.00 19.30 -29.57
N ALA A 245 29.38 20.26 -30.25
CA ALA A 245 28.23 20.98 -29.76
C ALA A 245 27.01 20.05 -29.55
N MET A 246 26.75 19.13 -30.49
CA MET A 246 25.71 18.11 -30.36
C MET A 246 25.96 17.17 -29.17
N ASN A 247 27.20 16.71 -29.00
CA ASN A 247 27.57 15.79 -27.93
C ASN A 247 27.52 16.45 -26.53
N ALA A 248 27.64 17.78 -26.46
CA ALA A 248 27.54 18.53 -25.21
C ALA A 248 26.10 18.77 -24.75
N VAL A 249 25.10 18.51 -25.60
CA VAL A 249 23.69 18.67 -25.24
C VAL A 249 23.28 17.60 -24.24
N GLN A 250 22.82 18.03 -23.06
CA GLN A 250 22.26 17.12 -22.06
C GLN A 250 20.90 16.58 -22.51
N PRO A 251 20.65 15.27 -22.37
CA PRO A 251 19.35 14.67 -22.68
C PRO A 251 18.21 15.32 -21.90
N ALA A 252 17.13 15.64 -22.60
CA ALA A 252 15.89 16.07 -21.97
C ALA A 252 15.19 14.82 -21.38
N MET A 253 14.94 14.80 -20.07
CA MET A 253 14.34 13.65 -19.39
C MET A 253 12.86 13.91 -19.06
N ILE A 254 12.03 12.88 -19.23
CA ILE A 254 10.66 12.80 -18.70
C ILE A 254 10.72 11.95 -17.44
N TYR A 255 10.24 12.49 -16.33
CA TYR A 255 10.28 11.79 -15.04
C TYR A 255 8.95 11.11 -14.70
N GLN A 256 9.03 9.94 -14.09
CA GLN A 256 7.86 9.20 -13.59
C GLN A 256 7.03 10.10 -12.65
N GLY A 257 5.72 10.14 -12.89
CA GLY A 257 4.76 10.97 -12.15
C GLY A 257 4.55 12.37 -12.72
N GLU A 258 5.40 12.83 -13.66
CA GLU A 258 5.22 14.09 -14.39
C GLU A 258 3.86 14.11 -15.11
N ILE A 259 3.16 15.24 -15.04
CA ILE A 259 1.87 15.42 -15.72
C ILE A 259 2.13 15.71 -17.19
N ILE A 260 1.71 14.79 -18.07
CA ILE A 260 1.82 14.95 -19.51
C ILE A 260 0.58 15.67 -20.05
N VAL A 261 -0.60 15.31 -19.56
CA VAL A 261 -1.89 15.92 -19.93
C VAL A 261 -2.74 16.10 -18.69
N ARG A 262 -3.38 17.26 -18.53
CA ARG A 262 -4.33 17.51 -17.44
C ARG A 262 -5.75 17.16 -17.87
N GLU A 263 -6.54 16.63 -16.94
CA GLU A 263 -7.98 16.44 -17.14
C GLU A 263 -8.65 17.74 -17.62
N GLY A 264 -9.53 17.62 -18.62
CA GLY A 264 -10.25 18.74 -19.22
C GLY A 264 -9.44 19.61 -20.18
N THR A 265 -8.16 19.29 -20.44
CA THR A 265 -7.34 19.99 -21.44
C THR A 265 -7.34 19.26 -22.78
N GLN A 266 -7.18 20.01 -23.88
CA GLN A 266 -7.07 19.44 -25.22
C GLN A 266 -5.66 18.85 -25.40
N ILE A 267 -5.58 17.63 -25.92
CA ILE A 267 -4.33 16.92 -26.14
C ILE A 267 -3.63 17.50 -27.37
N ASP A 268 -2.44 18.07 -27.18
CA ASP A 268 -1.61 18.62 -28.24
C ASP A 268 -0.64 17.57 -28.84
N ALA A 269 -0.09 17.85 -30.02
CA ALA A 269 0.85 16.96 -30.69
C ALA A 269 2.05 16.57 -29.80
N LYS A 270 2.59 17.53 -29.03
CA LYS A 270 3.71 17.28 -28.11
C LYS A 270 3.34 16.29 -27.00
N ALA A 271 2.14 16.37 -26.45
CA ALA A 271 1.67 15.39 -25.49
C ALA A 271 1.53 14.01 -26.14
N VAL A 272 1.01 13.92 -27.37
CA VAL A 272 0.91 12.63 -28.10
C VAL A 272 2.30 12.00 -28.29
N GLU A 273 3.30 12.77 -28.74
CA GLU A 273 4.69 12.30 -28.89
C GLU A 273 5.28 11.80 -27.56
N LYS A 274 5.08 12.53 -26.46
CA LYS A 274 5.51 12.10 -25.12
C LYS A 274 4.81 10.79 -24.71
N LEU A 275 3.52 10.66 -24.99
CA LEU A 275 2.74 9.47 -24.67
C LEU A 275 3.16 8.26 -25.51
N GLU A 276 3.57 8.47 -26.76
CA GLU A 276 4.16 7.43 -27.63
C GLU A 276 5.49 6.92 -27.07
N LEU A 277 6.40 7.83 -26.68
CA LEU A 277 7.67 7.45 -26.04
C LEU A 277 7.46 6.66 -24.74
N LEU A 278 6.45 7.05 -23.95
CA LEU A 278 6.08 6.36 -22.72
C LEU A 278 5.40 4.99 -22.99
N GLY A 279 5.10 4.67 -24.25
CA GLY A 279 4.37 3.47 -24.66
C GLY A 279 2.89 3.49 -24.25
N MET A 280 2.36 4.66 -23.92
CA MET A 280 1.01 4.86 -23.38
C MET A 280 -0.06 4.99 -24.48
N THR A 281 0.33 5.14 -25.74
CA THR A 281 -0.55 5.12 -26.92
C THR A 281 -0.69 3.73 -27.55
N SER A 282 0.22 2.80 -27.25
CA SER A 282 0.24 1.47 -27.88
C SER A 282 -0.81 0.51 -27.29
N GLN A 283 -1.46 -0.27 -28.16
CA GLN A 283 -2.61 -1.14 -27.85
C GLN A 283 -2.33 -2.34 -26.91
N ASN A 284 -1.08 -2.50 -26.45
CA ASN A 284 -0.67 -3.59 -25.57
C ASN A 284 -0.76 -3.16 -24.11
N THR A 285 -1.90 -3.41 -23.49
CA THR A 285 -2.03 -3.34 -22.04
C THR A 285 -1.08 -4.34 -21.41
N SER A 286 -0.18 -3.86 -20.56
CA SER A 286 0.80 -4.72 -19.87
C SER A 286 0.06 -5.71 -18.97
N ILE A 287 0.29 -7.02 -19.17
CA ILE A 287 -0.27 -8.07 -18.31
C ILE A 287 0.47 -8.22 -16.98
N PHE A 288 1.67 -7.64 -16.84
CA PHE A 288 2.54 -7.81 -15.68
C PHE A 288 1.88 -7.42 -14.35
N PRO A 289 1.12 -6.30 -14.25
CA PRO A 289 0.42 -5.97 -13.02
C PRO A 289 -0.63 -7.03 -12.61
N MET A 290 -1.29 -7.68 -13.58
CA MET A 290 -2.24 -8.77 -13.30
C MET A 290 -1.53 -10.04 -12.84
N VAL A 291 -0.37 -10.35 -13.44
CA VAL A 291 0.47 -11.47 -13.01
C VAL A 291 0.99 -11.23 -11.58
N ALA A 292 1.45 -10.02 -11.28
CA ALA A 292 1.89 -9.64 -9.93
C ALA A 292 0.75 -9.74 -8.90
N LEU A 293 -0.48 -9.34 -9.28
CA LEU A 293 -1.66 -9.53 -8.44
C LEU A 293 -1.94 -11.01 -8.15
N ALA A 294 -1.89 -11.86 -9.18
CA ALA A 294 -2.08 -13.30 -9.02
C ALA A 294 -1.02 -13.92 -8.10
N LEU A 295 0.25 -13.53 -8.25
CA LEU A 295 1.35 -13.97 -7.39
C LEU A 295 1.19 -13.48 -5.94
N ALA A 296 0.71 -12.25 -5.72
CA ALA A 296 0.46 -11.72 -4.39
C ALA A 296 -0.69 -12.47 -3.67
N ILE A 297 -1.76 -12.82 -4.40
CA ILE A 297 -2.85 -13.65 -3.87
C ILE A 297 -2.35 -15.07 -3.57
N LEU A 298 -1.54 -15.66 -4.46
CA LEU A 298 -0.94 -16.97 -4.24
C LEU A 298 -0.07 -16.96 -2.96
N LEU A 299 0.77 -15.94 -2.77
CA LEU A 299 1.58 -15.78 -1.57
C LEU A 299 0.72 -15.70 -0.30
N GLN A 300 -0.40 -14.97 -0.33
CA GLN A 300 -1.33 -14.94 0.80
C GLN A 300 -1.88 -16.33 1.12
N VAL A 301 -2.28 -17.08 0.10
CA VAL A 301 -2.82 -18.43 0.27
C VAL A 301 -1.77 -19.39 0.84
N GLU A 302 -0.53 -19.33 0.37
CA GLU A 302 0.56 -20.16 0.90
C GLU A 302 0.84 -19.87 2.37
N VAL A 303 0.94 -18.58 2.74
CA VAL A 303 1.11 -18.16 4.13
C VAL A 303 -0.06 -18.65 4.99
N LEU A 304 -1.30 -18.54 4.50
CA LEU A 304 -2.47 -19.06 5.21
C LEU A 304 -2.41 -20.57 5.39
N ILE A 305 -2.08 -21.35 4.35
CA ILE A 305 -1.95 -22.81 4.45
C ILE A 305 -0.87 -23.17 5.49
N PHE A 306 0.28 -22.49 5.47
CA PHE A 306 1.36 -22.72 6.42
C PHE A 306 0.91 -22.51 7.88
N PHE A 307 0.21 -21.40 8.17
CA PHE A 307 -0.32 -21.14 9.51
C PHE A 307 -1.44 -22.08 9.91
N THR A 308 -2.30 -22.44 8.96
CA THR A 308 -3.44 -23.32 9.19
C THR A 308 -2.96 -24.72 9.60
N LYS A 309 -1.85 -25.22 9.04
CA LYS A 309 -1.25 -26.50 9.42
C LYS A 309 -0.73 -26.56 10.86
N GLN A 310 -0.52 -25.42 11.52
CA GLN A 310 -0.09 -25.35 12.93
C GLN A 310 -1.26 -25.48 13.92
N VAL A 311 -2.51 -25.39 13.45
CA VAL A 311 -3.70 -25.56 14.28
C VAL A 311 -4.06 -27.05 14.32
N THR A 312 -3.94 -27.67 15.49
CA THR A 312 -4.12 -29.12 15.66
C THR A 312 -5.59 -29.57 15.63
N GLU A 313 -6.53 -28.70 16.02
CA GLU A 313 -7.96 -29.03 16.02
C GLU A 313 -8.65 -28.71 14.68
N PRO A 314 -9.22 -29.70 13.97
CA PRO A 314 -9.84 -29.48 12.65
C PRO A 314 -11.04 -28.54 12.64
N SER A 315 -11.86 -28.52 13.70
CA SER A 315 -13.03 -27.63 13.81
C SER A 315 -12.60 -26.17 13.92
N ARG A 316 -11.64 -25.90 14.81
CA ARG A 316 -11.04 -24.58 15.02
C ARG A 316 -10.27 -24.10 13.80
N GLN A 317 -9.62 -25.03 13.08
CA GLN A 317 -8.94 -24.79 11.82
C GLN A 317 -9.90 -24.24 10.74
N ARG A 318 -11.07 -24.87 10.57
CA ARG A 318 -12.08 -24.44 9.61
C ARG A 318 -12.67 -23.07 9.95
N SER A 319 -13.08 -22.87 11.21
CA SER A 319 -13.62 -21.58 11.66
C SER A 319 -12.62 -20.44 11.50
N PHE A 320 -11.33 -20.71 11.76
CA PHE A 320 -10.26 -19.75 11.55
C PHE A 320 -10.21 -19.26 10.10
N ILE A 321 -10.12 -20.18 9.13
CA ILE A 321 -9.91 -19.80 7.72
C ILE A 321 -11.12 -19.07 7.18
N ILE A 322 -12.33 -19.57 7.45
CA ILE A 322 -13.57 -18.93 7.02
C ILE A 322 -13.60 -17.48 7.51
N PHE A 323 -13.31 -17.27 8.80
CA PHE A 323 -13.33 -15.95 9.40
C PHE A 323 -12.24 -15.03 8.82
N TYR A 324 -11.03 -15.56 8.61
CA TYR A 324 -9.95 -14.81 7.95
C TYR A 324 -10.32 -14.42 6.52
N THR A 325 -10.77 -15.37 5.69
CA THR A 325 -11.13 -15.11 4.28
C THR A 325 -12.30 -14.14 4.18
N GLY A 326 -13.30 -14.26 5.06
CA GLY A 326 -14.44 -13.33 5.11
C GLY A 326 -14.01 -11.91 5.51
N ALA A 327 -13.21 -11.78 6.57
CA ALA A 327 -12.70 -10.48 7.02
C ALA A 327 -11.85 -9.79 5.95
N MET A 328 -10.97 -10.53 5.26
CA MET A 328 -10.14 -9.99 4.18
C MET A 328 -10.95 -9.63 2.93
N LEU A 329 -11.97 -10.43 2.55
CA LEU A 329 -12.87 -10.06 1.45
C LEU A 329 -13.61 -8.76 1.74
N ILE A 330 -14.18 -8.63 2.94
CA ILE A 330 -14.88 -7.40 3.37
C ILE A 330 -13.90 -6.21 3.37
N SER A 331 -12.69 -6.39 3.89
CA SER A 331 -11.63 -5.39 3.87
C SER A 331 -11.32 -4.90 2.44
N VAL A 332 -11.11 -5.81 1.49
CA VAL A 332 -10.83 -5.47 0.09
C VAL A 332 -12.02 -4.81 -0.60
N ILE A 333 -13.24 -5.27 -0.34
CA ILE A 333 -14.47 -4.63 -0.84
C ILE A 333 -14.58 -3.19 -0.33
N LEU A 334 -14.33 -2.95 0.96
CA LEU A 334 -14.35 -1.61 1.54
C LEU A 334 -13.25 -0.71 0.98
N MET A 335 -12.02 -1.22 0.82
CA MET A 335 -10.94 -0.47 0.16
C MET A 335 -11.33 -0.09 -1.27
N LYS A 336 -11.93 -1.03 -2.02
CA LYS A 336 -12.41 -0.79 -3.38
C LYS A 336 -13.53 0.24 -3.42
N PHE A 337 -14.44 0.23 -2.44
CA PHE A 337 -15.49 1.24 -2.30
C PHE A 337 -14.90 2.65 -2.17
N PHE A 338 -13.93 2.87 -1.28
CA PHE A 338 -13.28 4.19 -1.14
C PHE A 338 -12.46 4.59 -2.37
N GLN A 339 -11.90 3.62 -3.09
CA GLN A 339 -11.17 3.87 -4.34
C GLN A 339 -12.06 4.46 -5.44
N ILE A 340 -13.37 4.17 -5.47
CA ILE A 340 -14.31 4.72 -6.46
C ILE A 340 -14.44 6.24 -6.32
N PHE A 341 -14.34 6.77 -5.11
CA PHE A 341 -14.45 8.21 -4.83
C PHE A 341 -13.11 8.95 -4.91
N GLN A 342 -12.02 8.26 -5.22
CA GLN A 342 -10.69 8.87 -5.30
C GLN A 342 -10.55 9.69 -6.60
N THR A 343 -10.65 11.02 -6.47
CA THR A 343 -10.39 12.00 -7.54
C THR A 343 -9.13 12.82 -7.24
N GLU A 344 -8.66 13.67 -8.16
CA GLU A 344 -7.49 14.54 -7.88
C GLU A 344 -7.75 15.53 -6.72
N GLN A 345 -8.98 15.99 -6.55
CA GLN A 345 -9.38 16.87 -5.45
C GLN A 345 -9.51 16.11 -4.12
N LEU A 346 -9.85 14.83 -4.19
CA LEU A 346 -10.11 13.95 -3.04
C LEU A 346 -9.08 12.82 -2.95
N MET A 347 -7.82 13.16 -3.18
CA MET A 347 -6.70 12.20 -3.28
C MET A 347 -6.52 11.35 -2.01
N TYR A 348 -6.91 11.88 -0.84
CA TYR A 348 -6.74 11.26 0.48
C TYR A 348 -8.00 10.55 1.03
N ILE A 349 -9.10 10.49 0.27
CA ILE A 349 -10.29 9.71 0.67
C ILE A 349 -9.98 8.25 1.08
N PRO A 350 -9.04 7.54 0.44
CA PRO A 350 -8.65 6.21 0.87
C PRO A 350 -8.25 6.09 2.35
N LEU A 351 -7.80 7.17 3.01
CA LEU A 351 -7.49 7.15 4.44
C LEU A 351 -8.72 6.96 5.34
N PHE A 352 -9.94 7.13 4.81
CA PHE A 352 -11.20 6.88 5.52
C PHE A 352 -11.46 5.37 5.71
N TYR A 353 -10.83 4.50 4.92
CA TYR A 353 -10.93 3.06 5.10
C TYR A 353 -10.49 2.65 6.52
N PRO A 354 -11.29 1.84 7.25
CA PRO A 354 -10.98 1.45 8.62
C PRO A 354 -9.86 0.39 8.69
N ALA A 355 -8.62 0.80 8.46
CA ALA A 355 -7.47 -0.09 8.30
C ALA A 355 -7.09 -0.90 9.55
N ALA A 356 -7.55 -0.49 10.73
CA ALA A 356 -7.34 -1.27 11.96
C ALA A 356 -8.40 -2.37 12.16
N PHE A 357 -9.58 -2.26 11.50
CA PHE A 357 -10.72 -3.13 11.79
C PHE A 357 -10.45 -4.61 11.53
N ALA A 358 -10.08 -4.99 10.30
CA ALA A 358 -9.85 -6.39 9.94
C ALA A 358 -8.71 -7.04 10.76
N PRO A 359 -7.53 -6.41 10.93
CA PRO A 359 -6.49 -6.91 11.82
C PRO A 359 -6.95 -7.07 13.28
N LEU A 360 -7.75 -6.13 13.79
CA LEU A 360 -8.20 -6.11 15.19
C LEU A 360 -9.19 -7.24 15.48
N ILE A 361 -10.21 -7.44 14.62
CA ILE A 361 -11.18 -8.54 14.80
C ILE A 361 -10.50 -9.91 14.68
N LEU A 362 -9.52 -10.05 13.78
CA LEU A 362 -8.76 -11.29 13.62
C LEU A 362 -7.83 -11.54 14.82
N ASN A 363 -7.18 -10.49 15.36
CA ASN A 363 -6.42 -10.59 16.59
C ASN A 363 -7.29 -11.08 17.76
N HIS A 364 -8.49 -10.50 17.91
CA HIS A 364 -9.40 -10.80 19.01
C HIS A 364 -9.97 -12.23 18.92
N PHE A 365 -10.70 -12.55 17.84
CA PHE A 365 -11.47 -13.79 17.72
C PHE A 365 -10.65 -15.01 17.29
N VAL A 366 -9.49 -14.82 16.67
CA VAL A 366 -8.64 -15.94 16.22
C VAL A 366 -7.35 -15.99 17.04
N ASN A 367 -6.36 -15.20 16.66
CA ASN A 367 -5.07 -15.08 17.32
C ASN A 367 -4.30 -13.86 16.80
N ARG A 368 -3.26 -13.44 17.54
CA ARG A 368 -2.44 -12.29 17.17
C ARG A 368 -1.76 -12.43 15.81
N ARG A 369 -1.35 -13.65 15.45
CA ARG A 369 -0.63 -13.92 14.19
C ARG A 369 -1.52 -13.64 12.97
N SER A 370 -2.80 -14.03 13.01
CA SER A 370 -3.74 -13.74 11.92
C SER A 370 -4.02 -12.25 11.76
N GLY A 371 -4.06 -11.49 12.85
CA GLY A 371 -4.15 -10.03 12.79
C GLY A 371 -2.95 -9.42 12.08
N ILE A 372 -1.72 -9.90 12.37
CA ILE A 372 -0.49 -9.42 11.71
C ILE A 372 -0.51 -9.76 10.22
N ILE A 373 -0.87 -10.99 9.85
CA ILE A 373 -0.95 -11.41 8.44
C ILE A 373 -1.97 -10.53 7.69
N ALA A 374 -3.13 -10.26 8.28
CA ALA A 374 -4.12 -9.36 7.68
C ALA A 374 -3.59 -7.93 7.54
N ALA A 375 -2.87 -7.41 8.53
CA ALA A 375 -2.26 -6.08 8.48
C ALA A 375 -1.21 -5.95 7.36
N ILE A 376 -0.44 -7.01 7.08
CA ILE A 376 0.54 -7.02 5.99
C ILE A 376 -0.17 -7.12 4.63
N PHE A 377 -1.05 -8.11 4.45
CA PHE A 377 -1.68 -8.35 3.15
C PHE A 377 -2.69 -7.27 2.76
N GLN A 378 -3.33 -6.56 3.70
CA GLN A 378 -4.14 -5.40 3.33
C GLN A 378 -3.30 -4.29 2.70
N VAL A 379 -2.05 -4.09 3.13
CA VAL A 379 -1.14 -3.09 2.56
C VAL A 379 -0.69 -3.55 1.17
N VAL A 380 -0.38 -4.84 1.01
CA VAL A 380 -0.09 -5.43 -0.30
C VAL A 380 -1.27 -5.23 -1.25
N PHE A 381 -2.51 -5.48 -0.82
CA PHE A 381 -3.69 -5.26 -1.66
C PHE A 381 -3.99 -3.78 -1.92
N ALA A 382 -3.68 -2.89 -0.97
CA ALA A 382 -3.79 -1.45 -1.20
C ALA A 382 -2.89 -0.99 -2.37
N LEU A 383 -1.69 -1.56 -2.56
CA LEU A 383 -0.84 -1.27 -3.72
C LEU A 383 -1.55 -1.54 -5.06
N PHE A 384 -2.28 -2.66 -5.16
CA PHE A 384 -3.01 -3.03 -6.37
C PHE A 384 -4.32 -2.25 -6.53
N ILE A 385 -5.03 -1.99 -5.43
CA ILE A 385 -6.29 -1.25 -5.47
C ILE A 385 -6.05 0.20 -5.90
N PHE A 386 -5.02 0.85 -5.36
CA PHE A 386 -4.65 2.24 -5.64
C PHE A 386 -3.53 2.37 -6.69
N TYR A 387 -3.47 1.44 -7.66
CA TYR A 387 -2.46 1.38 -8.71
C TYR A 387 -2.29 2.71 -9.48
N ASN A 388 -3.37 3.45 -9.71
CA ASN A 388 -3.34 4.74 -10.41
C ASN A 388 -2.60 5.86 -9.64
N SER A 389 -2.30 5.65 -8.35
CA SER A 389 -1.53 6.58 -7.51
C SER A 389 -0.05 6.19 -7.39
N ILE A 390 0.45 5.23 -8.18
CA ILE A 390 1.87 4.88 -8.18
C ILE A 390 2.73 6.10 -8.57
N GLY A 391 3.80 6.33 -7.82
CA GLY A 391 4.69 7.48 -8.01
C GLY A 391 4.22 8.76 -7.31
N THR A 392 3.08 8.75 -6.61
CA THR A 392 2.63 9.89 -5.81
C THR A 392 2.98 9.74 -4.33
N ASN A 393 3.18 10.87 -3.65
CA ASN A 393 3.35 10.92 -2.19
C ASN A 393 2.09 10.44 -1.43
N SER A 394 0.91 10.54 -2.03
CA SER A 394 -0.36 10.12 -1.41
C SER A 394 -0.46 8.61 -1.24
N LEU A 395 0.00 7.83 -2.22
CA LEU A 395 0.04 6.36 -2.09
C LEU A 395 0.93 5.96 -0.91
N THR A 396 2.12 6.56 -0.81
CA THR A 396 3.05 6.30 0.31
C THR A 396 2.40 6.57 1.67
N VAL A 397 1.67 7.68 1.82
CA VAL A 397 0.94 7.98 3.06
C VAL A 397 -0.16 6.97 3.35
N ILE A 398 -0.95 6.59 2.35
CA ILE A 398 -2.01 5.58 2.51
C ILE A 398 -1.42 4.26 3.02
N LEU A 399 -0.34 3.79 2.40
CA LEU A 399 0.31 2.52 2.75
C LEU A 399 0.90 2.56 4.16
N ILE A 400 1.61 3.63 4.53
CA ILE A 400 2.19 3.79 5.87
C ILE A 400 1.07 3.84 6.92
N MET A 401 0.00 4.60 6.66
CA MET A 401 -1.14 4.69 7.57
C MET A 401 -1.86 3.35 7.76
N TYR A 402 -2.05 2.58 6.68
CA TYR A 402 -2.67 1.25 6.75
C TYR A 402 -1.78 0.26 7.50
N LEU A 403 -0.47 0.29 7.25
CA LEU A 403 0.50 -0.55 7.94
C LEU A 403 0.54 -0.23 9.43
N PHE A 404 0.66 1.05 9.78
CA PHE A 404 0.76 1.50 11.16
C PHE A 404 -0.52 1.20 11.94
N SER A 405 -1.69 1.54 11.39
CA SER A 405 -3.00 1.27 12.01
C SER A 405 -3.25 -0.24 12.16
N GLY A 406 -2.95 -1.01 11.11
CA GLY A 406 -3.09 -2.46 11.12
C GLY A 406 -2.15 -3.12 12.12
N PHE A 407 -0.91 -2.65 12.27
CA PHE A 407 0.03 -3.16 13.26
C PHE A 407 -0.43 -2.86 14.70
N LEU A 408 -0.82 -1.62 15.01
CA LEU A 408 -1.26 -1.25 16.35
C LEU A 408 -2.54 -1.97 16.79
N ALA A 409 -3.44 -2.30 15.87
CA ALA A 409 -4.56 -3.19 16.13
C ALA A 409 -4.14 -4.56 16.70
N THR A 410 -2.96 -5.06 16.35
CA THR A 410 -2.44 -6.35 16.87
C THR A 410 -1.76 -6.24 18.24
N VAL A 411 -1.54 -5.02 18.74
CA VAL A 411 -0.98 -4.75 20.07
C VAL A 411 -2.08 -4.78 21.14
N VAL A 412 -3.33 -4.49 20.76
CA VAL A 412 -4.49 -4.55 21.66
C VAL A 412 -4.62 -5.95 22.26
N LYS A 413 -4.83 -6.03 23.59
CA LYS A 413 -4.93 -7.31 24.30
C LYS A 413 -6.19 -8.06 23.86
N ARG A 414 -6.17 -9.39 23.94
CA ARG A 414 -7.32 -10.23 23.62
C ARG A 414 -8.33 -10.31 24.78
N LYS A 415 -8.78 -9.15 25.26
CA LYS A 415 -9.87 -8.99 26.21
C LYS A 415 -11.05 -8.31 25.52
N ARG A 416 -12.24 -8.37 26.11
CA ARG A 416 -13.41 -7.67 25.55
C ARG A 416 -13.09 -6.19 25.41
N MET A 417 -13.46 -5.59 24.28
CA MET A 417 -13.16 -4.18 24.02
C MET A 417 -13.79 -3.25 25.06
N SER A 418 -14.98 -3.61 25.57
CA SER A 418 -15.67 -2.91 26.66
C SER A 418 -14.89 -2.89 27.98
N GLU A 419 -14.00 -3.85 28.23
CA GLU A 419 -13.19 -3.94 29.45
C GLU A 419 -11.86 -3.16 29.32
N GLN A 420 -11.49 -2.72 28.12
CA GLN A 420 -10.21 -2.06 27.82
C GLN A 420 -10.37 -0.87 26.88
N VAL A 421 -11.48 -0.15 26.99
CA VAL A 421 -11.83 1.00 26.13
C VAL A 421 -10.67 1.99 26.03
N PHE A 422 -10.08 2.38 27.17
CA PHE A 422 -8.99 3.37 27.17
C PHE A 422 -7.71 2.88 26.48
N PRO A 423 -7.12 1.71 26.83
CA PRO A 423 -5.99 1.16 26.06
C PRO A 423 -6.30 0.99 24.58
N ALA A 424 -7.48 0.48 24.23
CA ALA A 424 -7.87 0.29 22.84
C ALA A 424 -7.98 1.62 22.07
N LEU A 425 -8.53 2.67 22.70
CA LEU A 425 -8.58 4.02 22.13
C LEU A 425 -7.17 4.57 21.84
N MET A 426 -6.21 4.35 22.74
CA MET A 426 -4.82 4.78 22.54
C MET A 426 -4.19 4.11 21.31
N TRP A 427 -4.28 2.78 21.23
CA TRP A 427 -3.64 2.01 20.16
C TRP A 427 -4.34 2.18 18.81
N VAL A 428 -5.67 2.28 18.78
CA VAL A 428 -6.45 2.25 17.53
C VAL A 428 -6.77 3.64 16.99
N VAL A 429 -6.82 4.67 17.85
CA VAL A 429 -7.20 6.03 17.45
C VAL A 429 -6.06 7.02 17.69
N VAL A 430 -5.62 7.22 18.93
CA VAL A 430 -4.73 8.36 19.24
C VAL A 430 -3.37 8.23 18.58
N PHE A 431 -2.70 7.08 18.65
CA PHE A 431 -1.41 6.92 18.00
C PHE A 431 -1.49 6.96 16.46
N PRO A 432 -2.47 6.33 15.79
CA PRO A 432 -2.67 6.52 14.36
C PRO A 432 -2.97 7.97 13.94
N VAL A 433 -3.79 8.71 14.69
CA VAL A 433 -4.05 10.14 14.42
C VAL A 433 -2.76 10.95 14.56
N PHE A 434 -1.96 10.68 15.60
CA PHE A 434 -0.67 11.33 15.77
C PHE A 434 0.28 11.02 14.60
N MET A 435 0.31 9.77 14.14
CA MET A 435 1.08 9.38 12.94
C MET A 435 0.60 10.12 11.69
N ALA A 436 -0.71 10.31 11.52
CA ALA A 436 -1.25 11.09 10.41
C ALA A 436 -0.70 12.53 10.44
N VAL A 437 -0.70 13.19 11.60
CA VAL A 437 -0.12 14.54 11.77
C VAL A 437 1.37 14.55 11.40
N VAL A 438 2.15 13.56 11.88
CA VAL A 438 3.58 13.44 11.55
C VAL A 438 3.80 13.34 10.04
N LEU A 439 3.01 12.51 9.35
CA LEU A 439 3.13 12.33 7.90
C LEU A 439 2.74 13.59 7.11
N MET A 440 1.70 14.32 7.54
CA MET A 440 1.30 15.57 6.87
C MET A 440 2.38 16.66 7.03
N ILE A 441 2.99 16.78 8.22
CA ILE A 441 4.11 17.70 8.45
C ILE A 441 5.33 17.28 7.62
N TYR A 442 5.65 15.99 7.59
CA TYR A 442 6.76 15.45 6.79
C TYR A 442 6.62 15.76 5.29
N GLN A 443 5.40 15.74 4.76
CA GLN A 443 5.12 16.12 3.37
C GLN A 443 5.18 17.62 3.10
N GLY A 444 5.47 18.45 4.11
CA GLY A 444 5.48 19.90 3.97
C GLY A 444 4.09 20.50 3.69
N MET A 445 3.01 19.77 4.04
CA MET A 445 1.65 20.25 3.81
C MET A 445 1.32 21.38 4.80
N SER A 446 0.88 22.53 4.26
CA SER A 446 0.49 23.67 5.09
C SER A 446 -0.82 23.40 5.83
N LEU A 447 -0.90 23.77 7.11
CA LEU A 447 -2.14 23.73 7.89
C LEU A 447 -3.19 24.76 7.42
N THR A 448 -2.81 25.70 6.55
CA THR A 448 -3.74 26.65 5.93
C THR A 448 -4.42 26.11 4.67
N ASP A 449 -3.93 24.99 4.11
CA ASP A 449 -4.52 24.37 2.93
C ASP A 449 -5.68 23.44 3.32
N GLY A 450 -6.81 23.57 2.63
CA GLY A 450 -7.98 22.71 2.80
C GLY A 450 -7.66 21.23 2.53
N LYS A 451 -6.71 20.94 1.62
CA LYS A 451 -6.30 19.54 1.32
C LYS A 451 -5.69 18.85 2.54
N THR A 452 -4.91 19.57 3.33
CA THR A 452 -4.30 19.06 4.58
C THR A 452 -5.37 18.69 5.59
N TRP A 453 -6.39 19.54 5.74
CA TRP A 453 -7.53 19.25 6.61
C TRP A 453 -8.35 18.07 6.10
N THR A 454 -8.61 17.97 4.78
CA THR A 454 -9.30 16.81 4.20
C THR A 454 -8.53 15.52 4.49
N ALA A 455 -7.21 15.51 4.33
CA ALA A 455 -6.37 14.35 4.61
C ALA A 455 -6.41 13.95 6.08
N LEU A 456 -6.27 14.93 6.98
CA LEU A 456 -6.30 14.71 8.44
C LEU A 456 -7.67 14.23 8.91
N ILE A 457 -8.75 14.80 8.39
CA ILE A 457 -10.13 14.37 8.68
C ILE A 457 -10.35 12.95 8.17
N CYS A 458 -9.94 12.62 6.95
CA CYS A 458 -10.09 11.25 6.41
C CYS A 458 -9.33 10.24 7.25
N ALA A 459 -8.06 10.51 7.59
CA ALA A 459 -7.25 9.63 8.44
C ALA A 459 -7.86 9.46 9.85
N SER A 460 -8.28 10.57 10.47
CA SER A 460 -8.86 10.53 11.81
C SER A 460 -10.20 9.80 11.81
N ALA A 461 -11.07 10.11 10.84
CA ALA A 461 -12.35 9.43 10.70
C ALA A 461 -12.19 7.93 10.43
N GLY A 462 -11.22 7.50 9.61
CA GLY A 462 -10.97 6.07 9.37
C GLY A 462 -10.52 5.30 10.62
N THR A 463 -9.70 5.94 11.46
CA THR A 463 -9.23 5.33 12.72
C THR A 463 -10.35 5.28 13.77
N VAL A 464 -11.14 6.36 13.92
CA VAL A 464 -12.34 6.38 14.77
C VAL A 464 -13.36 5.36 14.28
N LEU A 465 -13.59 5.27 12.98
CA LEU A 465 -14.49 4.30 12.38
C LEU A 465 -14.02 2.87 12.65
N SER A 466 -12.72 2.60 12.59
CA SER A 466 -12.18 1.27 12.96
C SER A 466 -12.52 0.91 14.41
N PHE A 467 -12.35 1.86 15.33
CA PHE A 467 -12.65 1.68 16.75
C PHE A 467 -14.16 1.46 16.98
N LEU A 468 -15.00 2.33 16.43
CA LEU A 468 -16.45 2.25 16.56
C LEU A 468 -17.03 1.01 15.89
N ALA A 469 -16.57 0.65 14.69
CA ALA A 469 -16.99 -0.56 14.00
C ALA A 469 -16.59 -1.80 14.80
N THR A 470 -15.38 -1.83 15.37
CA THR A 470 -14.97 -2.95 16.23
C THR A 470 -15.85 -3.03 17.46
N MET A 471 -16.06 -1.93 18.18
CA MET A 471 -16.84 -1.92 19.42
C MET A 471 -18.33 -2.23 19.18
N GLY A 472 -18.93 -1.64 18.15
CA GLY A 472 -20.35 -1.80 17.82
C GLY A 472 -20.67 -3.14 17.15
N LEU A 473 -19.78 -3.67 16.32
CA LEU A 473 -19.99 -4.96 15.65
C LEU A 473 -19.51 -6.15 16.47
N HIS A 474 -18.71 -5.95 17.53
CA HIS A 474 -18.21 -7.03 18.40
C HIS A 474 -19.27 -8.05 18.81
N PRO A 475 -20.43 -7.67 19.41
CA PRO A 475 -21.41 -8.66 19.87
C PRO A 475 -22.06 -9.45 18.72
N TYR A 476 -22.21 -8.84 17.55
CA TYR A 476 -22.75 -9.51 16.36
C TYR A 476 -21.71 -10.45 15.72
N ILE A 477 -20.44 -10.04 15.71
CA ILE A 477 -19.35 -10.91 15.27
C ILE A 477 -19.19 -12.09 16.24
N GLU A 478 -19.29 -11.86 17.55
CA GLU A 478 -19.27 -12.91 18.58
C GLU A 478 -20.42 -13.91 18.31
N LEU A 479 -21.64 -13.44 18.05
CA LEU A 479 -22.79 -14.28 17.68
C LEU A 479 -22.57 -15.14 16.41
N LEU A 480 -21.81 -14.63 15.44
CA LEU A 480 -21.51 -15.37 14.21
C LEU A 480 -20.41 -16.43 14.41
N VAL A 481 -19.48 -16.18 15.32
CA VAL A 481 -18.25 -16.98 15.49
C VAL A 481 -18.36 -17.97 16.65
N THR A 482 -19.01 -17.61 17.75
CA THR A 482 -19.17 -18.43 18.96
C THR A 482 -20.64 -18.79 19.21
N ASP A 483 -20.87 -19.91 19.89
CA ASP A 483 -22.19 -20.40 20.31
C ASP A 483 -22.59 -19.88 21.70
N ASP A 484 -21.66 -19.27 22.42
CA ASP A 484 -21.80 -18.76 23.79
C ASP A 484 -21.66 -17.23 23.86
N SER A 485 -22.03 -16.55 22.77
CA SER A 485 -22.01 -15.08 22.70
C SER A 485 -22.88 -14.46 23.78
N MET A 486 -22.57 -13.22 24.18
CA MET A 486 -23.34 -12.54 25.22
C MET A 486 -24.83 -12.39 24.84
N ILE A 487 -25.14 -12.21 23.56
CA ILE A 487 -26.52 -12.15 23.07
C ILE A 487 -27.25 -13.45 23.37
N VAL A 488 -26.66 -14.60 23.01
CA VAL A 488 -27.22 -15.93 23.27
C VAL A 488 -27.37 -16.16 24.76
N LEU A 489 -26.35 -15.86 25.57
CA LEU A 489 -26.41 -16.07 27.01
C LEU A 489 -27.48 -15.20 27.69
N ASN A 490 -27.65 -13.96 27.24
CA ASN A 490 -28.72 -13.09 27.76
C ASN A 490 -30.10 -13.61 27.37
N GLU A 491 -30.27 -14.10 26.14
CA GLU A 491 -31.52 -14.74 25.68
C GLU A 491 -31.86 -15.98 26.53
N LEU A 492 -30.87 -16.85 26.76
CA LEU A 492 -31.03 -18.05 27.57
C LEU A 492 -31.22 -17.77 29.07
N SER A 493 -30.81 -16.58 29.54
CA SER A 493 -31.06 -16.14 30.92
C SER A 493 -32.46 -15.56 31.13
N ASN A 494 -33.22 -15.33 30.06
CA ASN A 494 -34.56 -14.78 30.14
C ASN A 494 -35.53 -15.83 30.73
N PRO A 495 -36.24 -15.53 31.84
CA PRO A 495 -37.22 -16.45 32.43
C PRO A 495 -38.33 -16.89 31.47
N ASN A 496 -38.61 -16.11 30.43
CA ASN A 496 -39.60 -16.44 29.41
C ASN A 496 -39.08 -17.41 28.34
N HIS A 497 -37.81 -17.82 28.39
CA HIS A 497 -37.26 -18.80 27.47
C HIS A 497 -38.06 -20.12 27.58
N PRO A 498 -38.49 -20.76 26.47
CA PRO A 498 -39.43 -21.87 26.50
C PRO A 498 -39.04 -23.02 27.44
N LEU A 499 -37.79 -23.48 27.40
CA LEU A 499 -37.32 -24.55 28.28
C LEU A 499 -37.28 -24.14 29.76
N LEU A 500 -36.94 -22.89 30.04
CA LEU A 500 -36.84 -22.41 31.41
C LEU A 500 -38.23 -22.23 32.02
N LYS A 501 -39.18 -21.75 31.21
CA LYS A 501 -40.60 -21.70 31.56
C LYS A 501 -41.17 -23.11 31.78
N GLN A 502 -40.85 -24.06 30.91
CA GLN A 502 -41.28 -25.45 31.06
C GLN A 502 -40.75 -26.07 32.36
N LEU A 503 -39.47 -25.81 32.70
CA LEU A 503 -38.90 -26.25 33.98
C LEU A 503 -39.66 -25.67 35.18
N LEU A 504 -40.02 -24.39 35.13
CA LEU A 504 -40.81 -23.73 36.17
C LEU A 504 -42.21 -24.35 36.32
N GLU A 505 -42.86 -24.70 35.22
CA GLU A 505 -44.24 -25.24 35.22
C GLU A 505 -44.29 -26.73 35.61
N GLU A 506 -43.35 -27.55 35.13
CA GLU A 506 -43.36 -29.01 35.34
C GLU A 506 -42.54 -29.48 36.56
N ALA A 507 -41.48 -28.75 36.93
CA ALA A 507 -40.59 -29.10 38.06
C ALA A 507 -40.16 -27.83 38.84
N PRO A 508 -41.10 -27.15 39.53
CA PRO A 508 -40.84 -25.86 40.18
C PRO A 508 -39.77 -25.93 41.28
N GLY A 509 -39.66 -27.05 42.00
CA GLY A 509 -38.64 -27.26 43.02
C GLY A 509 -37.23 -27.30 42.41
N THR A 510 -37.08 -28.03 41.32
CA THR A 510 -35.85 -28.09 40.51
C THR A 510 -35.52 -26.72 39.89
N TYR A 511 -36.51 -25.95 39.45
CA TYR A 511 -36.29 -24.57 38.99
C TYR A 511 -35.66 -23.72 40.09
N HIS A 512 -36.24 -23.71 41.29
CA HIS A 512 -35.72 -22.93 42.43
C HIS A 512 -34.33 -23.39 42.87
N HIS A 513 -34.08 -24.70 42.88
CA HIS A 513 -32.74 -25.28 43.05
C HIS A 513 -31.74 -24.71 42.05
N SER A 514 -32.07 -24.81 40.76
CA SER A 514 -31.21 -24.35 39.67
C SER A 514 -30.89 -22.86 39.77
N MET A 515 -31.83 -22.02 40.18
CA MET A 515 -31.59 -20.58 40.41
C MET A 515 -30.59 -20.32 41.55
N MET A 516 -30.67 -21.09 42.64
CA MET A 516 -29.76 -20.97 43.77
C MET A 516 -28.35 -21.44 43.39
N VAL A 517 -28.23 -22.62 42.78
CA VAL A 517 -26.95 -23.15 42.27
C VAL A 517 -26.32 -22.19 41.26
N ALA A 518 -27.12 -21.56 40.40
CA ALA A 518 -26.65 -20.55 39.45
C ALA A 518 -26.05 -19.33 40.14
N SER A 519 -26.66 -18.84 41.22
CA SER A 519 -26.12 -17.72 42.00
C SER A 519 -24.80 -18.08 42.67
N LEU A 520 -24.76 -19.22 43.38
CA LEU A 520 -23.58 -19.72 44.09
C LEU A 520 -22.40 -19.96 43.13
N SER A 521 -22.65 -20.68 42.04
CA SER A 521 -21.62 -21.04 41.07
C SER A 521 -21.10 -19.83 40.33
N ALA A 522 -21.97 -18.92 39.88
CA ALA A 522 -21.56 -17.73 39.14
C ALA A 522 -20.71 -16.79 39.99
N ASN A 523 -21.03 -16.65 41.29
CA ASN A 523 -20.25 -15.84 42.23
C ASN A 523 -18.87 -16.47 42.49
N ALA A 524 -18.82 -17.78 42.74
CA ALA A 524 -17.54 -18.49 42.92
C ALA A 524 -16.65 -18.44 41.68
N VAL A 525 -17.22 -18.60 40.48
CA VAL A 525 -16.51 -18.48 39.20
C VAL A 525 -15.99 -17.05 38.98
N ALA A 526 -16.74 -16.03 39.38
CA ALA A 526 -16.32 -14.63 39.24
C ALA A 526 -15.07 -14.32 40.08
N GLU A 527 -14.98 -14.84 41.31
CA GLU A 527 -13.84 -14.65 42.23
C GLU A 527 -12.51 -15.20 41.67
N ILE A 528 -12.58 -16.20 40.80
CA ILE A 528 -11.39 -16.78 40.14
C ILE A 528 -11.18 -16.26 38.71
N GLY A 529 -11.97 -15.27 38.28
CA GLY A 529 -11.90 -14.68 36.94
C GLY A 529 -12.33 -15.63 35.81
N GLY A 530 -13.21 -16.59 36.11
CA GLY A 530 -13.80 -17.50 35.11
C GLY A 530 -15.05 -16.93 34.42
N ARG A 531 -15.75 -17.77 33.65
CA ARG A 531 -16.89 -17.37 32.81
C ARG A 531 -18.21 -17.34 33.62
N SER A 532 -18.35 -16.35 34.49
CA SER A 532 -19.47 -16.24 35.44
C SER A 532 -20.86 -16.26 34.78
N LEU A 533 -21.10 -15.44 33.74
CA LEU A 533 -22.40 -15.38 33.06
C LEU A 533 -22.78 -16.71 32.39
N LEU A 534 -21.81 -17.35 31.72
CA LEU A 534 -22.04 -18.64 31.09
C LEU A 534 -22.35 -19.72 32.13
N THR A 535 -21.61 -19.72 33.25
CA THR A 535 -21.86 -20.64 34.36
C THR A 535 -23.26 -20.45 34.92
N ARG A 536 -23.68 -19.19 35.13
CA ARG A 536 -25.03 -18.87 35.60
C ARG A 536 -26.11 -19.46 34.70
N VAL A 537 -25.98 -19.23 33.38
CA VAL A 537 -26.92 -19.75 32.38
C VAL A 537 -26.88 -21.28 32.35
N ALA A 538 -25.71 -21.89 32.38
CA ALA A 538 -25.60 -23.35 32.38
C ALA A 538 -26.29 -23.98 33.60
N CYS A 539 -26.17 -23.38 34.79
CA CYS A 539 -26.89 -23.84 35.98
C CYS A 539 -28.41 -23.75 35.84
N TYR A 540 -28.97 -22.82 35.06
CA TYR A 540 -30.42 -22.77 34.82
C TYR A 540 -30.96 -24.04 34.14
N TYR A 541 -30.09 -24.74 33.41
CA TYR A 541 -30.46 -25.89 32.58
C TYR A 541 -29.77 -27.19 32.99
N HIS A 542 -28.89 -27.19 33.99
CA HIS A 542 -28.09 -28.37 34.35
C HIS A 542 -28.96 -29.59 34.71
N ASP A 543 -30.14 -29.32 35.27
CA ASP A 543 -31.10 -30.30 35.78
C ASP A 543 -32.36 -30.45 34.90
N ILE A 544 -32.34 -29.91 33.67
CA ILE A 544 -33.53 -29.86 32.81
C ILE A 544 -34.14 -31.25 32.52
N GLY A 545 -33.34 -32.32 32.57
CA GLY A 545 -33.82 -33.68 32.34
C GLY A 545 -34.77 -34.20 33.43
N LYS A 546 -34.79 -33.58 34.62
CA LYS A 546 -35.71 -33.95 35.70
C LYS A 546 -37.18 -33.77 35.31
N ILE A 547 -37.47 -32.92 34.32
CA ILE A 547 -38.82 -32.70 33.77
C ILE A 547 -39.51 -34.03 33.40
N LYS A 548 -38.80 -34.98 32.80
CA LYS A 548 -39.39 -36.28 32.39
C LYS A 548 -40.01 -37.07 33.54
N HIS A 549 -39.43 -36.96 34.73
CA HIS A 549 -39.79 -37.73 35.90
C HIS A 549 -39.80 -36.85 37.16
N ALA A 550 -40.40 -35.66 37.08
CA ALA A 550 -40.29 -34.62 38.11
C ALA A 550 -40.63 -35.12 39.53
N ASN A 551 -41.69 -35.93 39.66
CA ASN A 551 -42.15 -36.48 40.94
C ASN A 551 -41.18 -37.49 41.59
N PHE A 552 -40.14 -37.95 40.89
CA PHE A 552 -39.10 -38.81 41.47
C PHE A 552 -37.98 -38.01 42.15
N PHE A 553 -37.96 -36.69 41.99
CA PHE A 553 -36.95 -35.83 42.62
C PHE A 553 -37.53 -35.14 43.85
N VAL A 554 -36.83 -35.26 44.98
CA VAL A 554 -37.34 -34.88 46.31
C VAL A 554 -37.72 -33.41 46.41
N GLU A 555 -37.04 -32.54 45.69
CA GLU A 555 -37.30 -31.10 45.68
C GLU A 555 -38.65 -30.73 45.03
N ASN A 556 -39.24 -31.63 44.23
CA ASN A 556 -40.54 -31.42 43.58
C ASN A 556 -41.69 -32.12 44.30
N LEU A 557 -41.41 -32.92 45.33
CA LEU A 557 -42.46 -33.62 46.08
C LEU A 557 -43.25 -32.64 46.95
N PRO A 558 -44.60 -32.71 46.96
CA PRO A 558 -45.41 -31.97 47.91
C PRO A 558 -45.06 -32.34 49.36
N ALA A 559 -45.20 -31.38 50.27
CA ALA A 559 -44.97 -31.63 51.69
C ALA A 559 -45.87 -32.77 52.20
N GLY A 560 -45.26 -33.81 52.78
CA GLY A 560 -45.97 -35.00 53.28
C GLY A 560 -46.25 -36.09 52.23
N ALA A 561 -45.87 -35.89 50.96
CA ALA A 561 -45.95 -36.94 49.95
C ALA A 561 -44.92 -38.04 50.21
N GLU A 562 -45.31 -39.30 50.01
CA GLU A 562 -44.40 -40.44 50.16
C GLU A 562 -43.42 -40.49 48.99
N ASN A 563 -42.15 -40.75 49.27
CA ASN A 563 -41.11 -40.77 48.24
C ASN A 563 -41.32 -41.99 47.31
N PRO A 564 -41.51 -41.80 45.99
CA PRO A 564 -41.74 -42.90 45.04
C PRO A 564 -40.61 -43.95 45.02
N HIS A 565 -39.39 -43.57 45.38
CA HIS A 565 -38.25 -44.47 45.49
C HIS A 565 -38.39 -45.53 46.60
N ASN A 566 -39.34 -45.37 47.53
CA ASN A 566 -39.64 -46.40 48.53
C ASN A 566 -40.28 -47.64 47.90
N PHE A 567 -40.95 -47.49 46.76
CA PHE A 567 -41.65 -48.56 46.05
C PHE A 567 -40.83 -49.20 44.92
N LEU A 568 -39.59 -48.74 44.72
CA LEU A 568 -38.71 -49.19 43.64
C LEU A 568 -37.51 -49.99 44.16
N LEU A 569 -36.96 -50.85 43.29
CA LEU A 569 -35.64 -51.43 43.53
C LEU A 569 -34.57 -50.32 43.45
N PRO A 570 -33.45 -50.44 44.19
CA PRO A 570 -32.34 -49.52 44.08
C PRO A 570 -31.82 -49.35 42.64
N GLU A 571 -31.85 -50.42 41.86
CA GLU A 571 -31.43 -50.46 40.46
C GLU A 571 -32.37 -49.65 39.56
N ASP A 572 -33.68 -49.70 39.80
CA ASP A 572 -34.68 -48.92 39.05
C ASP A 572 -34.59 -47.43 39.42
N SER A 573 -34.44 -47.15 40.72
CA SER A 573 -34.21 -45.79 41.22
C SER A 573 -32.96 -45.17 40.60
N LYS A 574 -31.89 -45.95 40.48
CA LYS A 574 -30.67 -45.56 39.76
C LYS A 574 -30.96 -45.18 38.32
N GLN A 575 -31.71 -45.99 37.57
CA GLN A 575 -31.98 -45.71 36.16
C GLN A 575 -32.71 -44.37 35.98
N ILE A 576 -33.71 -44.09 36.81
CA ILE A 576 -34.45 -42.83 36.78
C ILE A 576 -33.53 -41.65 37.11
N ILE A 577 -32.75 -41.76 38.18
CA ILE A 577 -31.87 -40.68 38.62
C ILE A 577 -30.75 -40.47 37.60
N PHE A 578 -30.10 -41.50 37.06
CA PHE A 578 -29.08 -41.31 36.03
C PHE A 578 -29.66 -40.78 34.71
N GLY A 579 -30.93 -41.10 34.44
CA GLY A 579 -31.67 -40.64 33.27
C GLY A 579 -31.67 -39.12 33.13
N HIS A 580 -31.79 -38.34 34.22
CA HIS A 580 -31.91 -36.88 34.10
C HIS A 580 -30.70 -36.22 33.41
N VAL A 581 -29.50 -36.78 33.56
CA VAL A 581 -28.29 -36.26 32.92
C VAL A 581 -28.33 -36.53 31.41
N ILE A 582 -28.66 -37.77 31.03
CA ILE A 582 -28.68 -38.22 29.63
C ILE A 582 -29.83 -37.56 28.88
N ASP A 583 -31.01 -37.56 29.49
CA ASP A 583 -32.22 -36.96 28.94
C ASP A 583 -32.13 -35.44 28.90
N GLY A 584 -31.56 -34.81 29.93
CA GLY A 584 -31.31 -33.38 29.97
C GLY A 584 -30.40 -32.95 28.83
N ALA A 585 -29.27 -33.65 28.63
CA ALA A 585 -28.37 -33.37 27.52
C ALA A 585 -29.05 -33.53 26.15
N LYS A 586 -29.90 -34.56 25.99
CA LYS A 586 -30.67 -34.78 24.75
C LYS A 586 -31.65 -33.64 24.48
N ILE A 587 -32.39 -33.18 25.50
CA ILE A 587 -33.30 -32.04 25.39
C ILE A 587 -32.51 -30.78 24.97
N LEU A 588 -31.36 -30.52 25.59
CA LEU A 588 -30.54 -29.35 25.27
C LEU A 588 -29.96 -29.41 23.85
N GLU A 589 -29.60 -30.61 23.37
CA GLU A 589 -29.16 -30.83 21.99
C GLU A 589 -30.29 -30.58 20.97
N GLU A 590 -31.51 -31.04 21.27
CA GLU A 590 -32.70 -30.80 20.45
C GLU A 590 -33.03 -29.30 20.34
N TYR A 591 -32.85 -28.55 21.43
CA TYR A 591 -33.01 -27.09 21.47
C TYR A 591 -31.80 -26.31 20.93
N ASN A 592 -30.76 -26.99 20.44
CA ASN A 592 -29.55 -26.37 19.90
C ASN A 592 -28.83 -25.43 20.89
N MET A 593 -28.81 -25.81 22.17
CA MET A 593 -28.13 -25.04 23.21
C MET A 593 -26.62 -24.95 22.99
N PRO A 594 -25.94 -23.93 23.57
CA PRO A 594 -24.49 -23.82 23.53
C PRO A 594 -23.83 -25.07 24.10
N GLN A 595 -22.71 -25.50 23.52
CA GLN A 595 -22.07 -26.77 23.88
C GLN A 595 -21.72 -26.82 25.37
N MET A 596 -21.25 -25.71 25.94
CA MET A 596 -20.88 -25.65 27.36
C MET A 596 -22.08 -25.82 28.31
N VAL A 597 -23.31 -25.45 27.88
CA VAL A 597 -24.55 -25.69 28.66
C VAL A 597 -24.89 -27.18 28.65
N ILE A 598 -24.79 -27.82 27.48
CA ILE A 598 -24.99 -29.27 27.32
C ILE A 598 -23.94 -30.04 28.14
N ASP A 599 -22.68 -29.62 28.08
CA ASP A 599 -21.58 -30.26 28.77
C ASP A 599 -21.72 -30.16 30.29
N ILE A 600 -22.10 -29.00 30.83
CA ILE A 600 -22.34 -28.85 32.28
C ILE A 600 -23.53 -29.73 32.71
N CYS A 601 -24.61 -29.80 31.94
CA CYS A 601 -25.70 -30.75 32.19
C CYS A 601 -25.18 -32.19 32.24
N ARG A 602 -24.30 -32.60 31.31
CA ARG A 602 -23.68 -33.95 31.31
C ARG A 602 -22.72 -34.20 32.48
N GLN A 603 -21.97 -33.17 32.89
CA GLN A 603 -20.79 -33.32 33.74
C GLN A 603 -21.00 -32.94 35.20
N HIS A 604 -22.09 -32.26 35.57
CA HIS A 604 -22.23 -31.70 36.92
C HIS A 604 -22.21 -32.76 38.04
N HIS A 605 -22.58 -34.01 37.77
CA HIS A 605 -22.38 -35.13 38.69
C HIS A 605 -21.10 -35.95 38.46
N GLY A 606 -20.35 -35.69 37.40
CA GLY A 606 -19.13 -36.41 37.03
C GLY A 606 -19.34 -37.93 37.00
N THR A 607 -18.47 -38.66 37.68
CA THR A 607 -18.59 -40.12 37.88
C THR A 607 -18.82 -40.48 39.34
N THR A 608 -19.58 -39.64 40.04
CA THR A 608 -19.75 -39.75 41.49
C THR A 608 -20.62 -40.95 41.86
N LEU A 609 -20.38 -41.51 43.04
CA LEU A 609 -21.14 -42.66 43.54
C LEU A 609 -22.49 -42.21 44.12
N MET A 610 -23.58 -42.82 43.66
CA MET A 610 -24.91 -42.63 44.25
C MET A 610 -25.03 -43.41 45.57
N LYS A 611 -24.39 -42.89 46.63
CA LYS A 611 -24.11 -43.58 47.90
C LYS A 611 -25.36 -44.24 48.53
N PHE A 612 -26.49 -43.52 48.63
CA PHE A 612 -27.70 -44.01 49.30
C PHE A 612 -28.24 -45.32 48.69
N PHE A 613 -28.48 -45.32 47.38
CA PHE A 613 -29.01 -46.51 46.69
C PHE A 613 -27.96 -47.61 46.54
N TYR A 614 -26.67 -47.28 46.41
CA TYR A 614 -25.59 -48.28 46.43
C TYR A 614 -25.59 -49.06 47.75
N VAL A 615 -25.67 -48.39 48.90
CA VAL A 615 -25.72 -49.06 50.21
C VAL A 615 -26.97 -49.94 50.32
N LYS A 616 -28.14 -49.42 49.96
CA LYS A 616 -29.41 -50.17 49.97
C LYS A 616 -29.38 -51.39 49.03
N ALA A 617 -28.68 -51.29 47.90
CA ALA A 617 -28.49 -52.41 46.97
C ALA A 617 -27.51 -53.44 47.54
N LYS A 618 -26.40 -52.99 48.13
CA LYS A 618 -25.36 -53.84 48.71
C LYS A 618 -25.85 -54.64 49.92
N GLU A 619 -26.79 -54.08 50.69
CA GLU A 619 -27.50 -54.80 51.76
C GLU A 619 -28.31 -56.00 51.22
N ARG A 620 -28.80 -55.92 49.98
CA ARG A 620 -29.55 -57.00 49.33
C ARG A 620 -28.65 -57.97 48.58
N ASN A 621 -27.60 -57.46 47.96
CA ASN A 621 -26.65 -58.23 47.17
C ASN A 621 -25.21 -57.73 47.42
N PRO A 622 -24.42 -58.45 48.24
CA PRO A 622 -23.05 -58.07 48.56
C PRO A 622 -22.09 -57.98 47.36
N GLU A 623 -22.41 -58.62 46.23
CA GLU A 623 -21.59 -58.66 45.02
C GLU A 623 -21.71 -57.38 44.15
N ILE A 624 -22.57 -56.43 44.53
CA ILE A 624 -22.76 -55.18 43.80
C ILE A 624 -21.49 -54.33 43.85
N LYS A 625 -21.04 -53.90 42.66
CA LYS A 625 -19.85 -53.06 42.50
C LYS A 625 -20.23 -51.58 42.52
N GLU A 626 -19.32 -50.75 43.03
CA GLU A 626 -19.50 -49.29 42.98
C GLU A 626 -19.62 -48.76 41.55
N SER A 627 -18.94 -49.38 40.59
CA SER A 627 -19.02 -49.03 39.16
C SER A 627 -20.45 -49.01 38.64
N ASP A 628 -21.31 -49.88 39.17
CA ASP A 628 -22.68 -50.03 38.69
C ASP A 628 -23.58 -48.89 39.18
N PHE A 629 -23.15 -48.14 40.21
CA PHE A 629 -23.85 -47.03 40.85
C PHE A 629 -23.09 -45.70 40.74
N ARG A 630 -22.13 -45.60 39.82
CA ARG A 630 -21.48 -44.34 39.45
C ARG A 630 -22.16 -43.73 38.23
N TYR A 631 -22.27 -42.40 38.23
CA TYR A 631 -22.77 -41.67 37.06
C TYR A 631 -21.90 -41.97 35.83
N PRO A 632 -22.50 -41.95 34.61
CA PRO A 632 -21.80 -42.30 33.38
C PRO A 632 -20.69 -41.29 33.00
N GLY A 633 -20.71 -40.09 33.58
CA GLY A 633 -19.75 -39.04 33.28
C GLY A 633 -19.96 -38.38 31.91
N PRO A 634 -18.94 -37.68 31.39
CA PRO A 634 -17.55 -37.65 31.88
C PRO A 634 -17.38 -36.82 33.16
N ARG A 635 -16.19 -36.90 33.80
CA ARG A 635 -15.80 -36.00 34.88
C ARG A 635 -15.83 -34.53 34.40
N PRO A 636 -15.98 -33.54 35.28
CA PRO A 636 -15.88 -32.13 34.91
C PRO A 636 -14.62 -31.82 34.09
N GLN A 637 -14.80 -31.29 32.88
CA GLN A 637 -13.71 -30.96 31.94
C GLN A 637 -13.26 -29.49 32.02
N THR A 638 -13.99 -28.67 32.78
CA THR A 638 -13.73 -27.22 32.89
C THR A 638 -13.87 -26.74 34.33
N ARG A 639 -13.18 -25.65 34.67
CA ARG A 639 -13.24 -25.03 36.01
C ARG A 639 -14.67 -24.70 36.40
N GLU A 640 -15.44 -24.18 35.44
CA GLU A 640 -16.86 -23.89 35.58
C GLU A 640 -17.66 -25.16 35.93
N ALA A 641 -17.53 -26.25 35.18
CA ALA A 641 -18.23 -27.50 35.46
C ALA A 641 -17.86 -28.08 36.84
N GLY A 642 -16.59 -27.99 37.24
CA GLY A 642 -16.13 -28.43 38.55
C GLY A 642 -16.77 -27.64 39.70
N ILE A 643 -16.91 -26.31 39.53
CA ILE A 643 -17.58 -25.45 40.51
C ILE A 643 -19.07 -25.77 40.59
N VAL A 644 -19.74 -25.94 39.45
CA VAL A 644 -21.17 -26.34 39.42
C VAL A 644 -21.37 -27.67 40.15
N SER A 645 -20.49 -28.65 39.92
CA SER A 645 -20.56 -29.96 40.57
C SER A 645 -20.49 -29.89 42.11
N ILE A 646 -19.68 -28.99 42.65
CA ILE A 646 -19.56 -28.77 44.09
C ILE A 646 -20.79 -27.99 44.61
N ALA A 647 -21.13 -26.90 43.93
CA ALA A 647 -22.21 -26.00 44.34
C ALA A 647 -23.58 -26.70 44.35
N ASP A 648 -23.87 -27.52 43.34
CA ASP A 648 -25.09 -28.33 43.25
C ASP A 648 -25.26 -29.24 44.48
N THR A 649 -24.21 -30.00 44.82
CA THR A 649 -24.22 -30.90 45.97
C THR A 649 -24.34 -30.14 47.30
N CYS A 650 -23.64 -29.01 47.43
CA CYS A 650 -23.70 -28.19 48.63
C CYS A 650 -25.08 -27.55 48.83
N GLU A 651 -25.70 -27.03 47.77
CA GLU A 651 -27.06 -26.45 47.83
C GLU A 651 -28.06 -27.52 48.26
N ALA A 652 -28.11 -28.64 47.54
CA ALA A 652 -29.12 -29.68 47.76
C ALA A 652 -29.04 -30.26 49.18
N ALA A 653 -27.83 -30.47 49.68
CA ALA A 653 -27.64 -31.02 51.01
C ALA A 653 -27.90 -30.01 52.14
N VAL A 654 -27.54 -28.74 51.98
CA VAL A 654 -27.86 -27.70 52.98
C VAL A 654 -29.36 -27.44 53.03
N ARG A 655 -30.04 -27.46 51.88
CA ARG A 655 -31.51 -27.37 51.78
C ARG A 655 -32.21 -28.51 52.53
N ALA A 656 -31.64 -29.71 52.50
CA ALA A 656 -32.16 -30.89 53.20
C ALA A 656 -31.70 -31.02 54.66
N MET A 657 -30.85 -30.10 55.16
CA MET A 657 -30.27 -30.19 56.50
C MET A 657 -31.21 -29.66 57.59
N ASP A 658 -31.41 -30.43 58.66
CA ASP A 658 -32.11 -29.97 59.85
C ASP A 658 -31.28 -28.92 60.61
N HIS A 659 -31.81 -27.70 60.68
CA HIS A 659 -31.19 -26.53 61.32
C HIS A 659 -29.75 -26.25 60.82
N PRO A 660 -29.60 -25.63 59.63
CA PRO A 660 -28.29 -25.36 59.02
C PRO A 660 -27.60 -24.15 59.68
N THR A 661 -26.82 -24.38 60.74
CA THR A 661 -25.98 -23.33 61.34
C THR A 661 -24.76 -23.04 60.47
N ASN A 662 -24.15 -21.86 60.64
CA ASN A 662 -22.95 -21.46 59.88
C ASN A 662 -21.82 -22.50 60.00
N GLU A 663 -21.58 -23.02 61.20
CA GLU A 663 -20.53 -24.00 61.47
C GLU A 663 -20.81 -25.33 60.75
N LYS A 664 -22.07 -25.77 60.73
CA LYS A 664 -22.48 -26.99 60.01
C LYS A 664 -22.33 -26.82 58.50
N ILE A 665 -22.75 -25.67 57.95
CA ILE A 665 -22.60 -25.36 56.53
C ILE A 665 -21.11 -25.37 56.16
N GLN A 666 -20.27 -24.69 56.94
CA GLN A 666 -18.83 -24.62 56.69
C GLN A 666 -18.18 -26.00 56.70
N ALA A 667 -18.45 -26.81 57.73
CA ALA A 667 -17.91 -28.17 57.82
C ALA A 667 -18.41 -29.05 56.65
N PHE A 668 -19.67 -28.92 56.26
CA PHE A 668 -20.24 -29.69 55.17
C PHE A 668 -19.62 -29.34 53.82
N VAL A 669 -19.51 -28.04 53.49
CA VAL A 669 -18.87 -27.59 52.23
C VAL A 669 -17.42 -28.07 52.16
N HIS A 670 -16.68 -27.97 53.27
CA HIS A 670 -15.31 -28.47 53.35
C HIS A 670 -15.23 -29.97 53.02
N ASN A 671 -16.09 -30.78 53.65
CA ASN A 671 -16.11 -32.23 53.45
C ASN A 671 -16.51 -32.61 52.01
N VAL A 672 -17.49 -31.93 51.40
CA VAL A 672 -17.86 -32.17 49.99
C VAL A 672 -16.65 -31.94 49.08
N ILE A 673 -15.90 -30.86 49.29
CA ILE A 673 -14.71 -30.57 48.50
C ILE A 673 -13.63 -31.65 48.70
N GLN A 674 -13.38 -32.08 49.94
CA GLN A 674 -12.42 -33.16 50.21
C GLN A 674 -12.84 -34.49 49.58
N ASP A 675 -14.13 -34.83 49.63
CA ASP A 675 -14.69 -36.02 48.98
C ASP A 675 -14.48 -35.97 47.46
N ARG A 676 -14.75 -34.82 46.83
CA ARG A 676 -14.56 -34.62 45.38
C ARG A 676 -13.09 -34.74 44.97
N ILE A 677 -12.17 -34.20 45.77
CA ILE A 677 -10.72 -34.31 45.53
C ILE A 677 -10.28 -35.77 45.70
N SER A 678 -10.70 -36.43 46.78
CA SER A 678 -10.29 -37.82 47.08
C SER A 678 -10.84 -38.83 46.07
N ASP A 679 -12.03 -38.57 45.50
CA ASP A 679 -12.64 -39.39 44.42
C ASP A 679 -12.12 -39.02 43.01
N GLY A 680 -11.15 -38.11 42.89
CA GLY A 680 -10.54 -37.70 41.62
C GLY A 680 -11.49 -36.95 40.68
N GLN A 681 -12.60 -36.39 41.18
CA GLN A 681 -13.61 -35.74 40.34
C GLN A 681 -13.13 -34.42 39.73
N LEU A 682 -12.11 -33.80 40.31
CA LEU A 682 -11.60 -32.49 39.88
C LEU A 682 -10.30 -32.58 39.05
N ASP A 683 -9.82 -33.80 38.76
CA ASP A 683 -8.52 -34.02 38.12
C ASP A 683 -8.46 -33.48 36.67
N GLU A 684 -9.59 -33.44 35.97
CA GLU A 684 -9.69 -33.11 34.55
C GLU A 684 -10.19 -31.68 34.28
N CYS A 685 -10.53 -30.91 35.33
CA CYS A 685 -11.22 -29.62 35.19
C CYS A 685 -10.30 -28.40 35.21
N GLY A 686 -9.03 -28.58 35.59
CA GLY A 686 -8.02 -27.51 35.63
C GLY A 686 -8.15 -26.55 36.81
N LEU A 687 -8.92 -26.88 37.86
CA LEU A 687 -8.96 -26.12 39.11
C LEU A 687 -7.66 -26.29 39.90
N THR A 688 -7.07 -25.18 40.33
CA THR A 688 -5.91 -25.19 41.23
C THR A 688 -6.35 -25.24 42.69
N MET A 689 -5.50 -25.78 43.57
CA MET A 689 -5.77 -25.77 45.02
C MET A 689 -5.98 -24.36 45.59
N LYS A 690 -5.35 -23.34 44.99
CA LYS A 690 -5.57 -21.94 45.37
C LYS A 690 -6.98 -21.48 45.03
N GLU A 691 -7.45 -21.78 43.81
CA GLU A 691 -8.82 -21.47 43.38
C GLU A 691 -9.85 -22.21 44.23
N ILE A 692 -9.62 -23.49 44.54
CA ILE A 692 -10.52 -24.29 45.39
C ILE A 692 -10.80 -23.62 46.74
N ARG A 693 -9.77 -23.07 47.40
CA ARG A 693 -9.94 -22.33 48.68
C ARG A 693 -10.78 -21.05 48.52
N ILE A 694 -10.64 -20.37 47.39
CA ILE A 694 -11.43 -19.17 47.07
C ILE A 694 -12.90 -19.56 46.84
N ILE A 695 -13.12 -20.62 46.06
CA ILE A 695 -14.44 -21.20 45.77
C ILE A 695 -15.13 -21.64 47.06
N GLU A 696 -14.44 -22.39 47.92
CA GLU A 696 -14.94 -22.85 49.22
C GLU A 696 -15.47 -21.68 50.05
N LYS A 697 -14.66 -20.62 50.21
CA LYS A 697 -15.06 -19.42 50.94
C LYS A 697 -16.29 -18.73 50.31
N SER A 698 -16.33 -18.66 48.98
CA SER A 698 -17.45 -18.05 48.25
C SER A 698 -18.75 -18.84 48.44
N LEU A 699 -18.69 -20.18 48.35
CA LEU A 699 -19.84 -21.06 48.56
C LEU A 699 -20.36 -21.00 50.01
N ILE A 700 -19.46 -21.03 51.00
CA ILE A 700 -19.84 -20.88 52.42
C ILE A 700 -20.58 -19.58 52.64
N ASN A 701 -20.03 -18.45 52.16
CA ASN A 701 -20.68 -17.14 52.30
C ASN A 701 -22.06 -17.11 51.64
N GLY A 702 -22.19 -17.66 50.42
CA GLY A 702 -23.44 -17.70 49.69
C GLY A 702 -24.51 -18.56 50.34
N LEU A 703 -24.13 -19.75 50.84
CA LEU A 703 -25.04 -20.67 51.52
C LEU A 703 -25.47 -20.12 52.89
N CYS A 704 -24.53 -19.62 53.69
CA CYS A 704 -24.85 -18.96 54.96
C CYS A 704 -25.81 -17.78 54.74
N SER A 705 -25.58 -16.94 53.72
CA SER A 705 -26.48 -15.82 53.41
C SER A 705 -27.88 -16.27 52.96
N THR A 706 -27.98 -17.41 52.27
CA THR A 706 -29.25 -17.92 51.75
C THR A 706 -30.10 -18.54 52.85
N PHE A 707 -29.48 -19.35 53.71
CA PHE A 707 -30.15 -20.17 54.71
C PHE A 707 -30.15 -19.56 56.12
N HIS A 708 -29.64 -18.34 56.28
CA HIS A 708 -29.81 -17.58 57.52
C HIS A 708 -31.29 -17.34 57.81
N SER A 709 -31.73 -17.79 58.99
CA SER A 709 -33.04 -17.41 59.51
C SER A 709 -33.08 -15.90 59.65
N ARG A 710 -34.04 -15.22 58.97
CA ARG A 710 -34.42 -13.86 59.36
C ARG A 710 -34.57 -13.85 60.88
N ILE A 711 -33.88 -12.91 61.52
CA ILE A 711 -33.98 -12.65 62.96
C ILE A 711 -35.47 -12.73 63.32
N LYS A 712 -35.89 -13.77 64.04
CA LYS A 712 -37.19 -13.75 64.70
C LYS A 712 -37.05 -12.65 65.74
N TYR A 713 -37.74 -11.53 65.53
CA TYR A 713 -37.87 -10.51 66.58
C TYR A 713 -38.23 -11.24 67.88
N PRO A 714 -37.49 -11.02 68.97
CA PRO A 714 -37.82 -11.64 70.23
C PRO A 714 -39.26 -11.22 70.57
N LYS A 715 -40.20 -12.18 70.56
CA LYS A 715 -41.49 -11.96 71.20
C LYS A 715 -41.19 -11.58 72.64
N MET A 716 -41.61 -10.39 73.07
CA MET A 716 -41.46 -9.99 74.46
C MET A 716 -42.16 -11.04 75.31
N LYS A 717 -41.51 -11.51 76.39
CA LYS A 717 -42.05 -12.55 77.29
C LYS A 717 -43.49 -12.27 77.74
N ALA A 718 -43.89 -11.00 77.81
CA ALA A 718 -45.24 -10.58 78.14
C ALA A 718 -46.31 -11.11 77.16
N GLU A 719 -46.07 -11.09 75.84
CA GLU A 719 -47.04 -11.60 74.84
C GLU A 719 -47.14 -13.14 74.83
N ALA A 720 -46.08 -13.84 75.26
CA ALA A 720 -46.08 -15.30 75.32
C ALA A 720 -46.80 -15.85 76.57
N GLU A 721 -46.86 -15.06 77.65
CA GLU A 721 -47.65 -15.35 78.84
C GLU A 721 -49.13 -14.99 78.63
N GLU A 722 -49.43 -13.86 77.97
CA GLU A 722 -50.81 -13.46 77.62
C GLU A 722 -51.51 -14.46 76.68
N MET A 723 -50.79 -15.00 75.68
CA MET A 723 -51.33 -16.02 74.78
C MET A 723 -51.54 -17.39 75.44
N LYS A 724 -50.80 -17.69 76.52
CA LYS A 724 -51.01 -18.91 77.32
C LYS A 724 -52.24 -18.77 78.22
N ASP A 725 -52.39 -17.62 78.88
CA ASP A 725 -53.57 -17.30 79.69
C ASP A 725 -54.87 -17.24 78.84
N GLU A 726 -54.79 -16.79 77.58
CA GLU A 726 -55.94 -16.82 76.66
C GLU A 726 -56.29 -18.21 76.13
N GLN A 727 -55.32 -19.13 76.05
CA GLN A 727 -55.58 -20.53 75.68
C GLN A 727 -56.13 -21.33 76.87
N GLU A 728 -55.61 -21.13 78.08
CA GLU A 728 -56.13 -21.81 79.27
C GLU A 728 -57.55 -21.32 79.65
N LYS A 729 -57.92 -20.06 79.35
CA LYS A 729 -59.29 -19.55 79.53
C LYS A 729 -60.29 -19.96 78.45
N ARG A 730 -59.87 -20.65 77.39
CA ARG A 730 -60.77 -21.18 76.35
C ARG A 730 -61.12 -22.65 76.55
N ASP A 731 -60.36 -23.35 77.39
CA ASP A 731 -60.53 -24.78 77.69
C ASP A 731 -61.16 -25.03 79.08
N ASP A 732 -61.56 -23.98 79.79
CA ASP A 732 -62.50 -23.96 80.94
C ASP A 732 -63.81 -23.24 80.54
#